data_AF-A0A8C1BI65-F1
#
_entry.id   AF-A0A8C1BI65-F1
#
_cell.length_a   1.000
_cell.length_b   1.000
_cell.length_c   1.000
_cell.angle_alpha   90.00
_cell.angle_beta   90.00
_cell.angle_gamma   90.00
#
_symmetry.space_group_name_H-M   'P 1'
#
loop_
_entity.id
_entity.type
_entity.pdbx_description
1 polymer ?
#
loop_
_entity_poly.entity_id
_entity_poly.type
_entity_poly.pdbx_seq_one_letter_code
_entity_poly.pdbx_strand_id
1 'polypeptide(L)'
;MEFLKYLMLIFIISDMRKSMCNGEDSGLFYSFGDGDIRSPSTDDGSSPEILLEKPFIYFGHVYQKTHVNNNGHLTFDGPFSQSRPSYLQTQINREIIAPLWTDMDNRFNGTISYRQVTSGGLLLAASNNINQYFPNLNFTASWLFIATWDKVPYFASSQSESTFQVVLVSGKNMSFTLMHYGHITPITYRFMSGYDTSDSTDFFLIPVSDITKLSNTSNVNVTGRWVFRVDRTSDHNDLFYPFGNEDIKNPSEDDGSSPVILLEKPFVYFGRVHRKTYVNNNGHLTFDGPLSQPTPNYLQLQLDRDIIAPLWTNLDNTVSGTISYRQVTRGGLLQAASNNINQYFPNLNFTAALLFIATWDKVPYYNNLQSSSSFQVVLVSGGSLSFVMMNYGNISATDQQFQVRKDENRIYLNSGINIDIRELVRNLRFTVFLMMFSFTQAGYGTVNSTNNFSIPVPDENELFNSSNVNVPGRWVFRVDGGPEEGIFYPYGDEDTKNHSEYFGSSPLIPLAQPFVYFGLIYNELYVHNQGYLTFNELINQLQPYYFPAYSSVDIIAPLWTDIAITHKGTITYRQVTDSHLLNRASKDINQFYHNLNFSATWVFIVTWDKVSFYGYRRTVSPFLYGAVSCTEICYKETVSPVLCINVDIPFVFQESTFQAVLVSGKNMSFTLMHYGHIAPTYAFKVK
;
A
#
# COMPACT_ATOMS: atom_id res chain seq x y z
N MET A 1 -56.37 38.67 0.73
CA MET A 1 -55.50 37.51 0.46
C MET A 1 -54.10 37.65 1.07
N GLU A 2 -53.54 38.86 1.21
CA GLU A 2 -52.26 39.06 1.92
C GLU A 2 -52.35 38.96 3.46
N PHE A 3 -53.51 39.28 4.04
CA PHE A 3 -53.73 39.16 5.50
C PHE A 3 -53.73 37.70 6.00
N LEU A 4 -54.15 36.74 5.17
CA LEU A 4 -54.08 35.30 5.50
C LEU A 4 -52.65 34.76 5.42
N LYS A 5 -51.78 35.31 4.54
CA LYS A 5 -50.37 34.92 4.47
C LYS A 5 -49.60 35.39 5.70
N TYR A 6 -49.91 36.58 6.23
CA TYR A 6 -49.33 37.07 7.48
C TYR A 6 -49.80 36.28 8.70
N LEU A 7 -51.09 35.87 8.75
CA LEU A 7 -51.58 35.02 9.84
C LEU A 7 -50.95 33.61 9.81
N MET A 8 -50.75 33.01 8.63
CA MET A 8 -50.03 31.75 8.50
C MET A 8 -48.56 31.88 8.90
N LEU A 9 -47.91 32.99 8.56
CA LEU A 9 -46.52 33.24 8.98
C LEU A 9 -46.42 33.44 10.51
N ILE A 10 -47.38 34.11 11.14
CA ILE A 10 -47.44 34.29 12.60
C ILE A 10 -47.78 32.97 13.31
N PHE A 11 -48.65 32.12 12.75
CA PHE A 11 -48.91 30.78 13.30
C PHE A 11 -47.69 29.85 13.14
N ILE A 12 -46.99 29.89 12.01
CA ILE A 12 -45.73 29.14 11.81
C ILE A 12 -44.63 29.65 12.75
N ILE A 13 -44.50 30.97 12.93
CA ILE A 13 -43.52 31.56 13.87
C ILE A 13 -43.92 31.30 15.34
N SER A 14 -45.22 31.21 15.65
CA SER A 14 -45.75 30.85 16.97
C SER A 14 -45.56 29.37 17.31
N ASP A 15 -45.77 28.45 16.35
CA ASP A 15 -45.46 27.02 16.52
C ASP A 15 -43.95 26.77 16.55
N MET A 16 -43.17 27.51 15.77
CA MET A 16 -41.70 27.48 15.85
C MET A 16 -41.20 28.06 17.18
N ARG A 17 -41.87 29.07 17.77
CA ARG A 17 -41.56 29.56 19.12
C ARG A 17 -42.00 28.60 20.23
N LYS A 18 -43.10 27.85 20.07
CA LYS A 18 -43.47 26.78 21.02
C LYS A 18 -42.55 25.56 20.95
N SER A 19 -41.96 25.28 19.79
CA SER A 19 -40.88 24.29 19.67
C SER A 19 -39.52 24.78 20.22
N MET A 20 -39.32 26.10 20.36
CA MET A 20 -38.08 26.69 20.90
C MET A 20 -38.15 27.04 22.40
N CYS A 21 -39.30 26.82 23.07
CA CYS A 21 -39.46 27.08 24.51
C CYS A 21 -39.66 25.82 25.37
N ASN A 22 -39.52 24.62 24.80
CA ASN A 22 -39.36 23.36 25.53
C ASN A 22 -38.04 22.65 25.18
N GLY A 23 -37.02 23.42 24.80
CA GLY A 23 -35.65 22.94 24.88
C GLY A 23 -35.25 22.98 26.35
N GLU A 24 -35.46 21.87 27.07
CA GLU A 24 -34.65 21.63 28.27
C GLU A 24 -33.20 21.85 27.87
N ASP A 25 -32.54 22.73 28.61
CA ASP A 25 -31.13 23.09 28.49
C ASP A 25 -30.27 21.82 28.43
N SER A 26 -29.97 21.30 27.24
CA SER A 26 -29.24 20.04 27.13
C SER A 26 -27.76 20.37 27.05
N GLY A 27 -27.12 20.48 28.21
CA GLY A 27 -25.66 20.57 28.31
C GLY A 27 -24.93 19.45 27.53
N LEU A 28 -23.60 19.45 27.59
CA LEU A 28 -22.75 18.50 26.87
C LEU A 28 -23.18 17.03 27.02
N PHE A 29 -23.71 16.67 28.19
CA PHE A 29 -24.16 15.33 28.55
C PHE A 29 -25.62 15.05 28.18
N TYR A 30 -25.90 13.82 27.75
CA TYR A 30 -27.26 13.28 27.82
C TYR A 30 -27.66 13.20 29.29
N SER A 31 -28.92 13.48 29.62
CA SER A 31 -29.36 13.45 31.02
C SER A 31 -28.97 12.14 31.70
N PHE A 32 -28.66 12.19 32.99
CA PHE A 32 -28.27 11.04 33.81
C PHE A 32 -28.63 11.33 35.27
N GLY A 33 -28.67 10.30 36.11
CA GLY A 33 -29.04 10.42 37.52
C GLY A 33 -30.32 9.65 37.85
N ASP A 34 -31.41 10.34 38.16
CA ASP A 34 -32.66 9.72 38.61
C ASP A 34 -33.20 8.72 37.58
N GLY A 35 -33.37 7.46 38.01
CA GLY A 35 -33.83 6.35 37.17
C GLY A 35 -32.71 5.51 36.53
N ASP A 36 -31.45 5.91 36.65
CA ASP A 36 -30.31 5.11 36.17
C ASP A 36 -29.96 3.98 37.14
N ILE A 37 -29.42 2.88 36.62
CA ILE A 37 -28.91 1.77 37.41
C ILE A 37 -27.51 2.13 37.89
N ARG A 38 -27.27 2.06 39.20
CA ARG A 38 -25.94 2.29 39.78
C ARG A 38 -25.07 1.05 39.65
N SER A 39 -23.85 1.24 39.17
CA SER A 39 -22.79 0.22 39.21
C SER A 39 -22.28 0.06 40.66
N PRO A 40 -21.70 -1.09 41.05
CA PRO A 40 -21.14 -1.29 42.38
C PRO A 40 -20.11 -0.21 42.76
N SER A 41 -20.12 0.18 44.04
CA SER A 41 -19.11 1.04 44.65
C SER A 41 -17.93 0.19 45.13
N THR A 42 -17.03 -0.16 44.22
CA THR A 42 -15.91 -1.08 44.45
C THR A 42 -14.65 -0.58 43.74
N ASP A 43 -13.50 -0.91 44.32
CA ASP A 43 -12.19 -0.69 43.71
C ASP A 43 -11.93 -1.71 42.61
N ASP A 44 -11.41 -1.28 41.47
CA ASP A 44 -11.11 -2.14 40.30
C ASP A 44 -12.25 -3.08 39.87
N GLY A 45 -13.48 -2.71 40.19
CA GLY A 45 -14.66 -3.51 39.95
C GLY A 45 -15.32 -3.26 38.59
N SER A 46 -16.46 -3.91 38.40
CA SER A 46 -17.29 -3.75 37.22
C SER A 46 -18.75 -4.03 37.57
N SER A 47 -19.67 -3.54 36.74
CA SER A 47 -21.06 -3.98 36.79
C SER A 47 -21.17 -5.51 36.57
N PRO A 48 -22.28 -6.14 37.01
CA PRO A 48 -22.71 -7.41 36.46
C PRO A 48 -22.85 -7.34 34.93
N GLU A 49 -23.03 -8.49 34.28
CA GLU A 49 -23.32 -8.56 32.84
C GLU A 49 -24.62 -7.79 32.53
N ILE A 50 -24.54 -6.84 31.59
CA ILE A 50 -25.68 -6.04 31.15
C ILE A 50 -26.10 -6.55 29.78
N LEU A 51 -27.28 -7.17 29.69
CA LEU A 51 -27.87 -7.57 28.42
C LEU A 51 -28.42 -6.33 27.69
N LEU A 52 -28.03 -6.17 26.42
CA LEU A 52 -28.47 -5.06 25.59
C LEU A 52 -29.87 -5.34 25.03
N GLU A 53 -30.80 -4.40 25.17
CA GLU A 53 -32.16 -4.47 24.64
C GLU A 53 -32.19 -4.47 23.11
N LYS A 54 -31.14 -3.93 22.48
CA LYS A 54 -30.87 -4.03 21.04
C LYS A 54 -29.41 -4.39 20.83
N PRO A 55 -29.07 -5.15 19.78
CA PRO A 55 -27.68 -5.43 19.45
C PRO A 55 -26.91 -4.14 19.16
N PHE A 56 -25.64 -4.14 19.55
CA PHE A 56 -24.68 -3.10 19.21
C PHE A 56 -23.64 -3.69 18.26
N ILE A 57 -23.45 -3.07 17.09
CA ILE A 57 -22.44 -3.50 16.14
C ILE A 57 -21.17 -2.72 16.44
N TYR A 58 -20.08 -3.41 16.72
CA TYR A 58 -18.78 -2.84 17.01
C TYR A 58 -17.75 -3.51 16.10
N PHE A 59 -17.26 -2.76 15.12
CA PHE A 59 -16.33 -3.15 14.06
C PHE A 59 -16.71 -4.47 13.37
N GLY A 60 -17.96 -4.55 12.91
CA GLY A 60 -18.49 -5.74 12.22
C GLY A 60 -18.94 -6.88 13.14
N HIS A 61 -18.60 -6.84 14.43
CA HIS A 61 -19.04 -7.81 15.42
C HIS A 61 -20.34 -7.36 16.11
N VAL A 62 -21.28 -8.28 16.30
CA VAL A 62 -22.57 -8.00 16.92
C VAL A 62 -22.52 -8.40 18.40
N TYR A 63 -22.63 -7.42 19.29
CA TYR A 63 -22.66 -7.63 20.73
C TYR A 63 -24.07 -7.52 21.28
N GLN A 64 -24.39 -8.42 22.22
CA GLN A 64 -25.68 -8.48 22.92
C GLN A 64 -25.53 -8.18 24.42
N LYS A 65 -24.31 -7.89 24.86
CA LYS A 65 -24.00 -7.62 26.26
C LYS A 65 -22.85 -6.63 26.39
N THR A 66 -22.77 -5.95 27.53
CA THR A 66 -21.65 -5.07 27.91
C THR A 66 -21.44 -5.08 29.42
N HIS A 67 -20.32 -4.51 29.87
CA HIS A 67 -20.00 -4.30 31.28
C HIS A 67 -19.50 -2.86 31.47
N VAL A 68 -19.91 -2.19 32.55
CA VAL A 68 -19.46 -0.85 32.92
C VAL A 68 -18.42 -0.96 34.01
N ASN A 69 -17.17 -0.63 33.70
CA ASN A 69 -16.05 -0.76 34.62
C ASN A 69 -15.87 0.46 35.52
N ASN A 70 -15.43 0.24 36.75
CA ASN A 70 -15.18 1.32 37.71
C ASN A 70 -14.06 2.26 37.24
N ASN A 71 -13.09 1.74 36.50
CA ASN A 71 -11.94 2.46 35.93
C ASN A 71 -12.21 3.15 34.59
N GLY A 72 -13.48 3.40 34.23
CA GLY A 72 -13.82 4.33 33.15
C GLY A 72 -13.84 3.77 31.72
N HIS A 73 -14.12 2.48 31.59
CA HIS A 73 -14.24 1.81 30.29
C HIS A 73 -15.41 0.82 30.24
N LEU A 74 -15.82 0.45 29.02
CA LEU A 74 -16.77 -0.61 28.72
C LEU A 74 -16.05 -1.80 28.08
N THR A 75 -16.51 -3.02 28.38
CA THR A 75 -16.03 -4.26 27.75
C THR A 75 -17.20 -5.14 27.31
N PHE A 76 -17.05 -5.85 26.20
CA PHE A 76 -18.12 -6.69 25.65
C PHE A 76 -17.92 -8.19 25.91
N ASP A 77 -16.71 -8.61 26.26
CA ASP A 77 -16.32 -10.01 26.51
C ASP A 77 -16.48 -10.43 27.98
N GLY A 78 -16.18 -9.52 28.92
CA GLY A 78 -16.34 -9.76 30.35
C GLY A 78 -15.73 -8.65 31.22
N PRO A 79 -15.91 -8.70 32.55
CA PRO A 79 -15.34 -7.70 33.46
C PRO A 79 -13.80 -7.72 33.41
N PHE A 80 -13.20 -6.55 33.59
CA PHE A 80 -11.76 -6.35 33.47
C PHE A 80 -11.17 -5.54 34.65
N SER A 81 -10.44 -6.19 35.54
CA SER A 81 -10.00 -5.59 36.82
C SER A 81 -8.69 -4.80 36.76
N GLN A 82 -8.27 -4.35 35.57
CA GLN A 82 -7.00 -3.64 35.43
C GLN A 82 -7.19 -2.14 35.70
N SER A 83 -6.58 -1.66 36.78
CA SER A 83 -6.71 -0.27 37.27
C SER A 83 -6.14 0.78 36.32
N ARG A 84 -4.94 0.53 35.79
CA ARG A 84 -4.22 1.48 34.94
C ARG A 84 -3.81 0.86 33.61
N PRO A 85 -3.80 1.63 32.52
CA PRO A 85 -3.16 1.21 31.27
C PRO A 85 -1.64 0.98 31.49
N SER A 86 -1.07 -0.05 30.86
CA SER A 86 0.35 -0.43 31.00
C SER A 86 1.24 0.27 29.96
N TYR A 87 2.56 0.44 30.22
CA TYR A 87 3.53 1.15 29.32
C TYR A 87 3.72 0.47 27.94
N LEU A 88 3.22 -0.75 27.73
CA LEU A 88 3.76 -1.66 26.69
C LEU A 88 2.72 -2.32 25.78
N GLN A 89 1.44 -1.95 25.83
CA GLN A 89 0.41 -2.70 25.10
C GLN A 89 -0.62 -1.81 24.39
N THR A 90 -0.49 -1.75 23.06
CA THR A 90 -1.60 -1.65 22.10
C THR A 90 -2.29 -3.02 21.91
N GLN A 91 -2.47 -3.76 23.00
CA GLN A 91 -3.11 -5.08 23.02
C GLN A 91 -3.74 -5.31 24.39
N ILE A 92 -4.91 -4.73 24.59
CA ILE A 92 -5.77 -5.10 25.73
C ILE A 92 -6.34 -6.51 25.49
N ASN A 93 -6.32 -6.99 24.24
CA ASN A 93 -6.94 -8.25 23.77
C ASN A 93 -8.41 -8.33 24.21
N ARG A 94 -9.09 -7.19 24.18
CA ARG A 94 -10.50 -7.03 24.54
C ARG A 94 -11.14 -6.00 23.65
N GLU A 95 -12.42 -6.22 23.43
CA GLU A 95 -13.32 -5.27 22.82
C GLU A 95 -13.64 -4.20 23.85
N ILE A 96 -13.00 -3.04 23.73
CA ILE A 96 -13.01 -2.01 24.78
C ILE A 96 -13.33 -0.63 24.22
N ILE A 97 -14.23 0.07 24.93
CA ILE A 97 -14.51 1.49 24.72
C ILE A 97 -14.17 2.21 26.01
N ALA A 98 -13.11 3.00 25.99
CA ALA A 98 -12.56 3.68 27.15
C ALA A 98 -12.66 5.19 26.98
N PRO A 99 -13.80 5.85 27.30
CA PRO A 99 -13.82 7.31 27.35
C PRO A 99 -12.71 7.86 28.25
N LEU A 100 -12.45 7.26 29.40
CA LEU A 100 -11.27 7.60 30.22
C LEU A 100 -10.84 6.40 31.07
N TRP A 101 -9.84 5.65 30.63
CA TRP A 101 -9.28 4.55 31.40
C TRP A 101 -8.14 5.02 32.32
N THR A 102 -8.41 5.02 33.62
CA THR A 102 -7.45 5.31 34.68
C THR A 102 -7.95 4.75 36.01
N ASP A 103 -7.09 4.74 37.03
CA ASP A 103 -7.37 4.19 38.35
C ASP A 103 -8.34 5.10 39.12
N MET A 104 -9.63 4.76 39.05
CA MET A 104 -10.75 5.50 39.62
C MET A 104 -11.43 4.70 40.73
N ASP A 105 -11.85 5.40 41.78
CA ASP A 105 -12.36 4.78 43.00
C ASP A 105 -13.68 5.43 43.46
N ASN A 106 -14.80 4.76 43.24
CA ASN A 106 -16.12 5.24 43.66
C ASN A 106 -16.60 4.64 45.01
N ARG A 107 -15.71 4.13 45.87
CA ARG A 107 -16.08 3.58 47.19
C ARG A 107 -16.57 4.64 48.17
N PHE A 108 -16.03 5.85 48.07
CA PHE A 108 -16.29 6.91 49.05
C PHE A 108 -17.10 8.09 48.49
N ASN A 109 -16.91 8.44 47.21
CA ASN A 109 -17.58 9.55 46.55
C ASN A 109 -17.74 9.29 45.05
N GLY A 110 -18.55 10.10 44.37
CA GLY A 110 -18.87 9.93 42.96
C GLY A 110 -19.88 8.82 42.71
N THR A 111 -20.46 8.79 41.51
CA THR A 111 -21.43 7.77 41.10
C THR A 111 -21.11 7.27 39.70
N ILE A 112 -21.18 5.95 39.52
CA ILE A 112 -21.11 5.30 38.22
C ILE A 112 -22.47 4.73 37.94
N SER A 113 -23.13 5.20 36.89
CA SER A 113 -24.48 4.76 36.53
C SER A 113 -24.62 4.49 35.05
N TYR A 114 -25.60 3.66 34.70
CA TYR A 114 -25.94 3.40 33.30
C TYR A 114 -27.43 3.20 33.10
N ARG A 115 -27.90 3.39 31.87
CA ARG A 115 -29.26 3.09 31.44
C ARG A 115 -29.36 2.76 29.97
N GLN A 116 -30.45 2.09 29.60
CA GLN A 116 -30.84 1.85 28.22
C GLN A 116 -32.06 2.69 27.87
N VAL A 117 -32.13 3.17 26.62
CA VAL A 117 -33.23 4.02 26.13
C VAL A 117 -33.72 3.49 24.79
N THR A 118 -34.98 3.09 24.73
CA THR A 118 -35.65 2.57 23.50
C THR A 118 -36.82 3.42 23.02
N SER A 119 -37.16 4.49 23.73
CA SER A 119 -38.19 5.46 23.32
C SER A 119 -37.94 6.84 23.96
N GLY A 120 -38.61 7.88 23.45
CA GLY A 120 -38.57 9.22 24.05
C GLY A 120 -37.58 10.20 23.40
N GLY A 121 -37.49 11.40 23.98
CA GLY A 121 -36.77 12.55 23.38
C GLY A 121 -35.26 12.36 23.21
N LEU A 122 -34.62 11.50 24.00
CA LEU A 122 -33.19 11.24 23.89
C LEU A 122 -32.82 10.53 22.57
N LEU A 123 -33.69 9.67 22.03
CA LEU A 123 -33.47 9.08 20.70
C LEU A 123 -33.54 10.13 19.61
N LEU A 124 -34.43 11.11 19.74
CA LEU A 124 -34.53 12.23 18.80
C LEU A 124 -33.28 13.12 18.88
N ALA A 125 -32.81 13.42 20.08
CA ALA A 125 -31.57 14.18 20.28
C ALA A 125 -30.35 13.46 19.66
N ALA A 126 -30.21 12.15 19.89
CA ALA A 126 -29.16 11.33 19.29
C ALA A 126 -29.26 11.28 17.76
N SER A 127 -30.48 11.12 17.23
CA SER A 127 -30.71 11.15 15.78
C SER A 127 -30.27 12.49 15.18
N ASN A 128 -30.64 13.60 15.81
CA ASN A 128 -30.28 14.95 15.35
C ASN A 128 -28.76 15.18 15.43
N ASN A 129 -28.12 14.77 16.53
CA ASN A 129 -26.66 14.88 16.69
C ASN A 129 -25.91 14.07 15.61
N ILE A 130 -26.26 12.79 15.41
CA ILE A 130 -25.61 11.97 14.40
C ILE A 130 -25.84 12.53 12.99
N ASN A 131 -27.07 12.95 12.65
CA ASN A 131 -27.32 13.55 11.34
C ASN A 131 -26.63 14.91 11.14
N GLN A 132 -26.38 15.65 12.21
CA GLN A 132 -25.59 16.89 12.14
C GLN A 132 -24.12 16.59 11.82
N TYR A 133 -23.54 15.56 12.43
CA TYR A 133 -22.12 15.21 12.23
C TYR A 133 -21.90 14.37 10.97
N PHE A 134 -22.92 13.64 10.52
CA PHE A 134 -22.89 12.75 9.36
C PHE A 134 -24.11 13.02 8.44
N PRO A 135 -24.12 14.15 7.71
CA PRO A 135 -25.30 14.68 7.00
C PRO A 135 -25.87 13.78 5.90
N ASN A 136 -25.10 12.80 5.44
CA ASN A 136 -25.48 11.90 4.34
C ASN A 136 -26.09 10.56 4.80
N LEU A 137 -26.16 10.29 6.11
CA LEU A 137 -26.58 8.97 6.60
C LEU A 137 -28.09 8.81 6.75
N ASN A 138 -28.85 9.92 6.88
CA ASN A 138 -30.28 9.89 7.20
C ASN A 138 -30.59 8.90 8.35
N PHE A 139 -29.84 9.04 9.44
CA PHE A 139 -29.84 8.15 10.59
C PHE A 139 -31.08 8.35 11.46
N THR A 140 -31.55 7.28 12.10
CA THR A 140 -32.61 7.34 13.12
C THR A 140 -32.25 6.38 14.23
N ALA A 141 -31.97 6.91 15.42
CA ALA A 141 -31.64 6.12 16.60
C ALA A 141 -32.86 5.30 17.03
N SER A 142 -32.63 4.02 17.32
CA SER A 142 -33.63 3.10 17.87
C SER A 142 -33.28 2.64 19.29
N TRP A 143 -32.04 2.89 19.73
CA TRP A 143 -31.55 2.50 21.04
C TRP A 143 -30.34 3.33 21.45
N LEU A 144 -30.25 3.64 22.75
CA LEU A 144 -29.07 4.19 23.41
C LEU A 144 -28.69 3.34 24.62
N PHE A 145 -27.40 3.21 24.86
CA PHE A 145 -26.84 2.86 26.17
C PHE A 145 -26.01 4.04 26.66
N ILE A 146 -26.37 4.60 27.81
CA ILE A 146 -25.69 5.75 28.40
C ILE A 146 -25.03 5.28 29.68
N ALA A 147 -23.70 5.42 29.79
CA ALA A 147 -22.95 5.19 31.01
C ALA A 147 -22.19 6.45 31.42
N THR A 148 -22.31 6.84 32.68
CA THR A 148 -21.76 8.09 33.23
C THR A 148 -20.94 7.79 34.48
N TRP A 149 -19.74 8.37 34.53
CA TRP A 149 -18.92 8.49 35.74
C TRP A 149 -19.06 9.93 36.18
N ASP A 150 -19.81 10.18 37.25
CA ASP A 150 -20.10 11.52 37.76
C ASP A 150 -19.32 11.78 39.06
N LYS A 151 -18.44 12.79 39.02
CA LYS A 151 -17.59 13.24 40.14
C LYS A 151 -16.82 12.09 40.79
N VAL A 152 -16.34 11.15 39.97
CA VAL A 152 -15.61 9.99 40.48
C VAL A 152 -14.18 10.42 40.81
N PRO A 153 -13.69 10.19 42.03
CA PRO A 153 -12.31 10.49 42.38
C PRO A 153 -11.36 9.40 41.85
N TYR A 154 -10.11 9.78 41.72
CA TYR A 154 -8.99 8.89 41.49
C TYR A 154 -8.60 8.15 42.76
N PHE A 155 -8.15 6.89 42.66
CA PHE A 155 -7.71 6.08 43.79
C PHE A 155 -6.66 6.80 44.66
N ALA A 156 -5.70 7.48 44.03
CA ALA A 156 -4.63 8.18 44.74
C ALA A 156 -5.03 9.56 45.31
N SER A 157 -6.23 10.06 44.99
CA SER A 157 -6.68 11.40 45.39
C SER A 157 -8.20 11.45 45.57
N SER A 158 -8.65 11.23 46.81
CA SER A 158 -10.08 11.24 47.16
C SER A 158 -10.77 12.61 47.04
N GLN A 159 -10.01 13.69 46.82
CA GLN A 159 -10.52 15.05 46.61
C GLN A 159 -10.65 15.40 45.11
N SER A 160 -10.14 14.55 44.22
CA SER A 160 -10.32 14.77 42.78
C SER A 160 -11.76 14.48 42.37
N GLU A 161 -12.25 15.18 41.36
CA GLU A 161 -13.57 14.93 40.81
C GLU A 161 -13.48 14.99 39.29
N SER A 162 -13.83 13.90 38.62
CA SER A 162 -13.89 13.85 37.16
C SER A 162 -15.26 13.35 36.72
N THR A 163 -15.87 14.07 35.76
CA THR A 163 -17.16 13.71 35.17
C THR A 163 -17.03 13.48 33.67
N PHE A 164 -17.42 12.31 33.19
CA PHE A 164 -17.45 11.96 31.78
C PHE A 164 -18.53 10.91 31.48
N GLN A 165 -18.89 10.77 30.21
CA GLN A 165 -19.98 9.90 29.76
C GLN A 165 -19.63 9.22 28.45
N VAL A 166 -20.05 7.97 28.29
CA VAL A 166 -20.07 7.26 27.00
C VAL A 166 -21.51 6.95 26.62
N VAL A 167 -21.85 7.16 25.35
CA VAL A 167 -23.16 6.81 24.79
C VAL A 167 -22.97 5.91 23.58
N LEU A 168 -23.48 4.68 23.66
CA LEU A 168 -23.60 3.79 22.50
C LEU A 168 -24.95 4.05 21.85
N VAL A 169 -24.98 4.18 20.52
CA VAL A 169 -26.19 4.50 19.74
C VAL A 169 -26.36 3.44 18.67
N SER A 170 -27.55 2.84 18.55
CA SER A 170 -27.89 1.90 17.46
C SER A 170 -29.13 2.32 16.69
N GLY A 171 -29.10 2.21 15.36
CA GLY A 171 -30.25 2.48 14.49
C GLY A 171 -29.98 2.19 13.02
N LYS A 172 -30.95 1.61 12.30
CA LYS A 172 -30.82 1.27 10.86
C LYS A 172 -29.53 0.47 10.52
N ASN A 173 -29.16 -0.51 11.35
CA ASN A 173 -27.90 -1.29 11.25
C ASN A 173 -26.61 -0.44 11.33
N MET A 174 -26.68 0.77 11.87
CA MET A 174 -25.52 1.60 12.15
C MET A 174 -25.35 1.77 13.65
N SER A 175 -24.10 1.92 14.08
CA SER A 175 -23.72 2.00 15.48
C SER A 175 -22.69 3.12 15.67
N PHE A 176 -22.89 3.92 16.70
CA PHE A 176 -22.02 5.05 17.02
C PHE A 176 -21.66 5.04 18.50
N THR A 177 -20.47 5.54 18.81
CA THR A 177 -19.98 5.78 20.16
C THR A 177 -19.73 7.26 20.33
N LEU A 178 -20.37 7.88 21.31
CA LEU A 178 -20.12 9.26 21.72
C LEU A 178 -19.39 9.23 23.07
N MET A 179 -18.35 10.06 23.21
CA MET A 179 -17.65 10.30 24.47
C MET A 179 -17.77 11.78 24.82
N HIS A 180 -18.18 12.07 26.05
CA HIS A 180 -18.37 13.42 26.56
C HIS A 180 -17.50 13.65 27.79
N TYR A 181 -16.81 14.79 27.84
CA TYR A 181 -15.89 15.16 28.91
C TYR A 181 -16.31 16.46 29.57
N GLY A 182 -16.70 16.37 30.84
CA GLY A 182 -17.03 17.51 31.69
C GLY A 182 -15.77 18.05 32.35
N HIS A 183 -15.83 18.37 33.64
CA HIS A 183 -14.62 18.68 34.39
C HIS A 183 -13.77 17.40 34.58
N ILE A 184 -12.49 17.46 34.25
CA ILE A 184 -11.53 16.39 34.47
C ILE A 184 -10.38 16.92 35.33
N THR A 185 -10.21 16.36 36.52
CA THR A 185 -9.11 16.74 37.42
C THR A 185 -7.77 16.24 36.84
N PRO A 186 -6.69 17.04 36.86
CA PRO A 186 -5.36 16.59 36.43
C PRO A 186 -4.86 15.38 37.23
N ILE A 187 -4.10 14.50 36.58
CA ILE A 187 -3.41 13.38 37.23
C ILE A 187 -1.95 13.29 36.80
N THR A 188 -1.13 12.67 37.64
CA THR A 188 0.31 12.47 37.39
C THR A 188 0.65 11.06 36.89
N TYR A 189 -0.29 10.13 36.90
CA TYR A 189 -0.11 8.76 36.37
C TYR A 189 -0.91 8.54 35.09
N ARG A 190 -0.66 7.41 34.42
CA ARG A 190 -1.15 7.15 33.06
C ARG A 190 -2.68 7.12 32.96
N PHE A 191 -3.17 7.59 31.82
CA PHE A 191 -4.53 7.41 31.35
C PHE A 191 -4.52 7.00 29.87
N MET A 192 -5.61 6.43 29.40
CA MET A 192 -5.91 6.26 27.98
C MET A 192 -7.35 6.72 27.73
N SER A 193 -7.63 7.18 26.51
CA SER A 193 -8.96 7.59 26.09
C SER A 193 -9.13 7.23 24.63
N GLY A 194 -10.19 6.50 24.28
CA GLY A 194 -10.30 5.87 22.97
C GLY A 194 -11.08 4.56 22.97
N TYR A 195 -10.81 3.73 21.97
CA TYR A 195 -11.38 2.40 21.81
C TYR A 195 -10.38 1.47 21.12
N ASP A 196 -10.56 0.15 21.27
CA ASP A 196 -9.69 -0.88 20.68
C ASP A 196 -10.50 -2.18 20.50
N THR A 197 -10.33 -2.86 19.37
CA THR A 197 -10.85 -4.21 19.15
C THR A 197 -9.92 -5.25 19.78
N SER A 198 -10.42 -6.46 20.00
CA SER A 198 -9.62 -7.51 20.63
C SER A 198 -8.37 -7.91 19.83
N ASP A 199 -8.43 -7.81 18.51
CA ASP A 199 -7.31 -8.03 17.60
C ASP A 199 -6.50 -6.76 17.28
N SER A 200 -6.95 -5.60 17.79
CA SER A 200 -6.42 -4.27 17.53
C SER A 200 -6.29 -3.94 16.04
N THR A 201 -7.21 -4.46 15.22
CA THR A 201 -7.37 -4.01 13.82
C THR A 201 -8.04 -2.65 13.75
N ASP A 202 -8.95 -2.36 14.68
CA ASP A 202 -9.69 -1.10 14.74
C ASP A 202 -9.54 -0.48 16.14
N PHE A 203 -8.70 0.53 16.23
CA PHE A 203 -8.50 1.28 17.48
C PHE A 203 -8.28 2.76 17.22
N PHE A 204 -8.63 3.57 18.21
CA PHE A 204 -8.38 5.00 18.19
C PHE A 204 -7.99 5.47 19.57
N LEU A 205 -6.92 6.26 19.65
CA LEU A 205 -6.51 6.96 20.87
C LEU A 205 -6.73 8.46 20.69
N ILE A 206 -7.48 9.09 21.59
CA ILE A 206 -7.69 10.53 21.58
C ILE A 206 -6.33 11.22 21.78
N PRO A 207 -5.89 12.09 20.85
CA PRO A 207 -4.51 12.53 20.79
C PRO A 207 -4.21 13.69 21.77
N VAL A 208 -4.40 13.45 23.07
CA VAL A 208 -4.10 14.44 24.13
C VAL A 208 -2.93 13.98 25.00
N SER A 209 -1.95 14.88 25.18
CA SER A 209 -0.81 14.66 26.09
C SER A 209 -1.15 14.97 27.55
N ASP A 210 -2.22 15.73 27.78
CA ASP A 210 -2.69 16.20 29.08
C ASP A 210 -4.18 15.86 29.18
N ILE A 211 -4.53 15.11 30.22
CA ILE A 211 -5.89 14.61 30.46
C ILE A 211 -6.93 15.73 30.52
N THR A 212 -6.55 16.93 30.99
CA THR A 212 -7.46 18.09 31.10
C THR A 212 -7.89 18.62 29.74
N LYS A 213 -7.15 18.30 28.67
CA LYS A 213 -7.49 18.68 27.30
C LYS A 213 -8.65 17.86 26.74
N LEU A 214 -9.04 16.73 27.34
CA LEU A 214 -10.21 15.97 26.91
C LEU A 214 -11.47 16.84 26.91
N SER A 215 -11.64 17.67 27.96
CA SER A 215 -12.74 18.63 28.09
C SER A 215 -12.76 19.72 27.03
N ASN A 216 -11.64 19.95 26.33
CA ASN A 216 -11.45 21.07 25.41
C ASN A 216 -11.25 20.65 23.95
N THR A 217 -11.23 19.35 23.66
CA THR A 217 -10.96 18.81 22.31
C THR A 217 -12.18 18.10 21.74
N SER A 218 -12.22 17.94 20.41
CA SER A 218 -13.34 17.33 19.69
C SER A 218 -12.94 16.93 18.27
N ASN A 219 -13.58 15.89 17.74
CA ASN A 219 -13.57 15.57 16.30
C ASN A 219 -14.82 16.04 15.54
N VAL A 220 -15.84 16.58 16.24
CA VAL A 220 -17.12 17.04 15.66
C VAL A 220 -17.38 18.53 15.91
N ASN A 221 -16.33 19.28 16.31
CA ASN A 221 -16.40 20.70 16.61
C ASN A 221 -17.41 21.06 17.73
N VAL A 222 -17.57 20.17 18.71
CA VAL A 222 -18.32 20.41 19.95
C VAL A 222 -17.38 20.14 21.12
N THR A 223 -16.98 21.19 21.82
CA THR A 223 -16.00 21.15 22.92
C THR A 223 -16.30 20.02 23.90
N GLY A 224 -15.34 19.13 24.12
CA GLY A 224 -15.47 17.99 25.03
C GLY A 224 -16.28 16.81 24.48
N ARG A 225 -16.63 16.80 23.19
CA ARG A 225 -17.38 15.72 22.54
C ARG A 225 -16.57 15.05 21.45
N TRP A 226 -16.49 13.73 21.52
CA TRP A 226 -15.94 12.87 20.48
C TRP A 226 -16.97 11.87 19.99
N VAL A 227 -17.07 11.66 18.68
CA VAL A 227 -18.08 10.79 18.07
C VAL A 227 -17.45 9.89 17.03
N PHE A 228 -17.67 8.60 17.14
CA PHE A 228 -17.12 7.58 16.24
C PHE A 228 -18.25 6.74 15.66
N ARG A 229 -18.21 6.49 14.36
CA ARG A 229 -19.01 5.43 13.74
C ARG A 229 -18.27 4.12 13.92
N VAL A 230 -18.96 3.10 14.42
CA VAL A 230 -18.35 1.83 14.86
C VAL A 230 -19.09 0.60 14.35
N ASP A 231 -20.09 0.71 13.48
CA ASP A 231 -20.75 -0.47 12.86
C ASP A 231 -19.89 -1.18 11.80
N ARG A 232 -18.82 -0.53 11.34
CA ARG A 232 -17.93 -0.98 10.28
C ARG A 232 -16.50 -0.63 10.65
N THR A 233 -15.53 -1.25 9.97
CA THR A 233 -14.11 -0.88 10.06
C THR A 233 -13.95 0.63 9.90
N SER A 234 -13.06 1.22 10.68
CA SER A 234 -13.05 2.67 10.89
C SER A 234 -12.92 3.44 9.56
N ASP A 235 -13.84 4.37 9.28
CA ASP A 235 -13.83 5.22 8.07
C ASP A 235 -12.61 6.20 8.00
N HIS A 236 -11.59 6.03 8.86
CA HIS A 236 -10.30 6.69 8.74
C HIS A 236 -9.44 5.96 7.70
N ASN A 237 -9.71 6.15 6.40
CA ASN A 237 -8.85 5.64 5.32
C ASN A 237 -8.18 4.29 5.69
N ASP A 238 -8.98 3.21 5.76
CA ASP A 238 -8.73 1.79 6.17
C ASP A 238 -7.39 1.14 5.73
N LEU A 239 -6.55 1.90 5.06
CA LEU A 239 -5.31 1.52 4.46
C LEU A 239 -4.08 1.76 5.36
N PHE A 240 -4.08 2.76 6.24
CA PHE A 240 -2.86 3.11 7.00
C PHE A 240 -2.78 2.33 8.30
N TYR A 241 -1.60 1.80 8.61
CA TYR A 241 -1.30 1.39 9.98
C TYR A 241 -1.35 2.64 10.87
N PRO A 242 -1.88 2.56 12.09
CA PRO A 242 -2.00 3.71 12.97
C PRO A 242 -0.66 4.44 13.16
N PHE A 243 -0.70 5.76 13.28
CA PHE A 243 0.45 6.64 13.42
C PHE A 243 0.05 7.88 14.23
N GLY A 244 1.01 8.60 14.81
CA GLY A 244 0.73 9.82 15.59
C GLY A 244 1.53 9.94 16.89
N ASN A 245 0.83 10.09 18.03
CA ASN A 245 1.42 10.55 19.29
C ASN A 245 2.54 9.66 19.87
N GLU A 246 2.60 8.39 19.49
CA GLU A 246 3.65 7.45 19.93
C GLU A 246 4.85 7.39 18.98
N ASP A 247 4.77 8.06 17.83
CA ASP A 247 5.81 8.00 16.81
C ASP A 247 6.90 9.03 17.08
N ILE A 248 8.12 8.68 16.66
CA ILE A 248 9.24 9.61 16.62
C ILE A 248 9.01 10.54 15.43
N LYS A 249 8.92 11.85 15.69
CA LYS A 249 8.81 12.86 14.63
C LYS A 249 10.16 13.10 13.99
N ASN A 250 10.18 13.15 12.66
CA ASN A 250 11.34 13.60 11.91
C ASN A 250 11.54 15.12 12.07
N PRO A 251 12.77 15.64 11.87
CA PRO A 251 13.00 17.08 11.84
C PRO A 251 12.12 17.78 10.80
N SER A 252 11.59 18.95 11.18
CA SER A 252 10.91 19.89 10.27
C SER A 252 11.96 20.73 9.56
N GLU A 253 12.53 20.18 8.49
CA GLU A 253 13.65 20.75 7.74
C GLU A 253 13.44 20.47 6.23
N ASP A 254 13.75 21.46 5.40
CA ASP A 254 13.78 21.28 3.94
C ASP A 254 14.92 20.32 3.55
N ASP A 255 14.63 19.34 2.70
CA ASP A 255 15.54 18.23 2.35
C ASP A 255 16.10 17.43 3.55
N GLY A 256 15.41 17.49 4.70
CA GLY A 256 15.83 16.84 5.94
C GLY A 256 15.76 15.32 5.93
N SER A 257 16.40 14.69 6.91
CA SER A 257 16.36 13.24 7.13
C SER A 257 16.44 12.92 8.61
N SER A 258 15.95 11.74 8.99
CA SER A 258 16.12 11.22 10.34
C SER A 258 17.60 11.02 10.67
N PRO A 259 17.98 11.04 11.97
CA PRO A 259 19.17 10.37 12.44
C PRO A 259 19.17 8.88 12.04
N VAL A 260 20.30 8.19 12.25
CA VAL A 260 20.35 6.74 12.03
C VAL A 260 19.34 6.02 12.93
N ILE A 261 18.47 5.21 12.32
CA ILE A 261 17.51 4.38 13.04
C ILE A 261 18.03 2.96 13.04
N LEU A 262 18.39 2.43 14.21
CA LEU A 262 18.80 1.03 14.35
C LEU A 262 17.54 0.16 14.40
N LEU A 263 17.45 -0.81 13.49
CA LEU A 263 16.33 -1.74 13.45
C LEU A 263 16.46 -2.76 14.58
N GLU A 264 15.41 -2.95 15.37
CA GLU A 264 15.37 -3.92 16.49
C GLU A 264 15.52 -5.37 16.00
N LYS A 265 15.12 -5.63 14.76
CA LYS A 265 15.33 -6.89 14.04
C LYS A 265 15.87 -6.61 12.64
N PRO A 266 16.69 -7.50 12.06
CA PRO A 266 17.20 -7.31 10.71
C PRO A 266 16.07 -7.30 9.68
N PHE A 267 16.18 -6.44 8.68
CA PHE A 267 15.33 -6.42 7.50
C PHE A 267 16.12 -6.95 6.30
N VAL A 268 15.61 -7.98 5.63
CA VAL A 268 16.27 -8.56 4.46
C VAL A 268 15.71 -7.89 3.21
N TYR A 269 16.58 -7.30 2.39
CA TYR A 269 16.22 -6.57 1.19
C TYR A 269 17.08 -7.07 0.02
N PHE A 270 16.46 -7.84 -0.87
CA PHE A 270 17.05 -8.52 -2.02
C PHE A 270 18.35 -9.26 -1.66
N GLY A 271 18.27 -10.13 -0.65
CA GLY A 271 19.41 -10.91 -0.13
C GLY A 271 20.40 -10.14 0.75
N ARG A 272 20.28 -8.81 0.88
CA ARG A 272 21.11 -8.01 1.78
C ARG A 272 20.43 -7.82 3.13
N VAL A 273 21.21 -7.94 4.21
CA VAL A 273 20.68 -7.78 5.58
C VAL A 273 20.94 -6.36 6.08
N HIS A 274 19.87 -5.58 6.24
CA HIS A 274 19.93 -4.24 6.80
C HIS A 274 19.58 -4.24 8.28
N ARG A 275 20.38 -3.50 9.06
CA ARG A 275 20.19 -3.32 10.51
C ARG A 275 19.93 -1.87 10.90
N LYS A 276 19.86 -0.99 9.91
CA LYS A 276 19.60 0.42 10.08
C LYS A 276 18.83 0.96 8.89
N THR A 277 18.10 2.05 9.09
CA THR A 277 17.39 2.78 8.04
C THR A 277 17.40 4.28 8.35
N TYR A 278 17.06 5.09 7.35
CA TYR A 278 16.87 6.53 7.46
C TYR A 278 15.54 6.90 6.81
N VAL A 279 14.77 7.80 7.43
CA VAL A 279 13.51 8.33 6.88
C VAL A 279 13.78 9.73 6.33
N ASN A 280 13.63 9.91 5.03
CA ASN A 280 13.88 11.18 4.37
C ASN A 280 12.59 12.02 4.25
N ASN A 281 12.72 13.35 4.35
CA ASN A 281 11.57 14.24 4.24
C ASN A 281 10.93 14.17 2.84
N ASN A 282 11.70 13.88 1.81
CA ASN A 282 11.26 13.70 0.42
C ASN A 282 10.73 12.29 0.10
N GLY A 283 10.08 11.65 1.07
CA GLY A 283 9.22 10.48 0.82
C GLY A 283 9.92 9.16 0.47
N HIS A 284 11.14 8.94 0.96
CA HIS A 284 11.88 7.70 0.74
C HIS A 284 12.67 7.23 1.98
N LEU A 285 13.02 5.94 1.98
CA LEU A 285 13.90 5.28 2.93
C LEU A 285 15.22 4.85 2.27
N THR A 286 16.31 4.97 3.00
CA THR A 286 17.65 4.48 2.61
C THR A 286 18.28 3.68 3.75
N PHE A 287 19.25 2.82 3.44
CA PHE A 287 19.83 1.88 4.41
C PHE A 287 21.31 2.12 4.71
N ASP A 288 22.01 2.89 3.89
CA ASP A 288 23.44 3.18 3.98
C ASP A 288 23.72 4.55 4.65
N GLY A 289 22.90 5.57 4.36
CA GLY A 289 22.99 6.93 4.93
C GLY A 289 21.90 7.88 4.42
N PRO A 290 21.73 9.08 4.99
CA PRO A 290 20.77 10.07 4.49
C PRO A 290 21.05 10.48 3.03
N LEU A 291 20.01 10.87 2.29
CA LEU A 291 20.10 11.37 0.91
C LEU A 291 19.60 12.81 0.85
N SER A 292 20.47 13.78 0.56
CA SER A 292 20.04 15.17 0.35
C SER A 292 19.75 15.37 -1.15
N GLN A 293 18.63 14.81 -1.59
CA GLN A 293 18.17 14.92 -2.98
C GLN A 293 16.63 15.02 -3.03
N PRO A 294 16.06 16.20 -3.35
CA PRO A 294 14.62 16.44 -3.31
C PRO A 294 13.83 15.64 -4.33
N THR A 295 14.37 15.50 -5.54
CA THR A 295 13.70 14.82 -6.66
C THR A 295 14.57 13.75 -7.29
N PRO A 296 13.98 12.67 -7.84
CA PRO A 296 14.72 11.69 -8.62
C PRO A 296 15.43 12.38 -9.80
N ASN A 297 16.73 12.14 -9.99
CA ASN A 297 17.48 12.67 -11.13
C ASN A 297 17.62 11.61 -12.23
N TYR A 298 17.22 11.96 -13.46
CA TYR A 298 17.25 11.09 -14.64
C TYR A 298 18.66 10.59 -15.00
N LEU A 299 19.71 11.34 -14.67
CA LEU A 299 21.09 11.05 -15.08
C LEU A 299 21.83 10.05 -14.19
N GLN A 300 21.25 9.63 -13.05
CA GLN A 300 21.84 8.67 -12.12
C GLN A 300 20.94 7.45 -11.92
N LEU A 301 20.49 6.84 -13.03
CA LEU A 301 19.76 5.54 -13.07
C LEU A 301 20.54 4.34 -12.47
N GLN A 302 21.66 4.60 -11.83
CA GLN A 302 22.42 3.71 -10.96
C GLN A 302 22.61 4.41 -9.62
N LEU A 303 21.55 4.41 -8.82
CA LEU A 303 21.73 4.67 -7.40
C LEU A 303 22.57 3.51 -6.86
N ASP A 304 23.79 3.80 -6.43
CA ASP A 304 24.69 2.84 -5.77
C ASP A 304 24.24 2.58 -4.32
N ARG A 305 22.92 2.48 -4.11
CA ARG A 305 22.30 2.30 -2.80
C ARG A 305 20.92 1.64 -2.88
N ASP A 306 20.57 0.96 -1.81
CA ASP A 306 19.25 0.40 -1.61
C ASP A 306 18.27 1.50 -1.14
N ILE A 307 17.14 1.62 -1.84
CA ILE A 307 16.15 2.68 -1.62
C ILE A 307 14.72 2.14 -1.74
N ILE A 308 13.84 2.58 -0.84
CA ILE A 308 12.40 2.33 -0.90
C ILE A 308 11.70 3.67 -0.91
N ALA A 309 11.01 3.99 -2.00
CA ALA A 309 10.43 5.30 -2.25
C ALA A 309 8.92 5.17 -2.49
N PRO A 310 8.07 5.10 -1.43
CA PRO A 310 6.62 5.14 -1.63
C PRO A 310 6.20 6.36 -2.46
N LEU A 311 6.84 7.53 -2.26
CA LEU A 311 6.65 8.71 -3.12
C LEU A 311 7.87 9.64 -3.01
N TRP A 312 8.84 9.53 -3.93
CA TRP A 312 9.99 10.42 -3.96
C TRP A 312 9.69 11.69 -4.77
N THR A 313 9.59 12.81 -4.06
CA THR A 313 9.26 14.13 -4.59
C THR A 313 9.71 15.20 -3.59
N ASN A 314 9.83 16.45 -4.06
CA ASN A 314 10.24 17.57 -3.23
C ASN A 314 9.12 17.99 -2.26
N LEU A 315 9.22 17.55 -1.01
CA LEU A 315 8.26 17.75 0.07
C LEU A 315 8.82 18.71 1.12
N ASP A 316 7.95 19.56 1.69
CA ASP A 316 8.34 20.56 2.69
C ASP A 316 7.48 20.43 3.94
N ASN A 317 8.05 19.91 5.03
CA ASN A 317 7.37 19.79 6.33
C ASN A 317 7.70 20.94 7.31
N THR A 318 8.25 22.07 6.82
CA THR A 318 8.59 23.24 7.66
C THR A 318 7.37 24.10 8.00
N VAL A 319 6.33 24.05 7.16
CA VAL A 319 5.10 24.86 7.32
C VAL A 319 3.94 24.05 7.90
N SER A 320 3.71 22.84 7.40
CA SER A 320 2.61 21.97 7.80
C SER A 320 2.92 20.50 7.53
N GLY A 321 2.01 19.61 7.95
CA GLY A 321 2.21 18.17 7.87
C GLY A 321 3.14 17.62 8.96
N THR A 322 3.26 16.30 9.03
CA THR A 322 4.17 15.64 9.97
C THR A 322 4.73 14.39 9.32
N ILE A 323 6.04 14.18 9.52
CA ILE A 323 6.73 12.96 9.11
C ILE A 323 7.11 12.24 10.39
N SER A 324 6.67 11.00 10.54
CA SER A 324 6.88 10.24 11.77
C SER A 324 7.20 8.78 11.48
N TYR A 325 7.88 8.13 12.41
CA TYR A 325 8.19 6.72 12.30
C TYR A 325 8.19 6.00 13.65
N ARG A 326 7.95 4.69 13.63
CA ARG A 326 8.07 3.82 14.80
C ARG A 326 8.46 2.40 14.43
N GLN A 327 8.97 1.68 15.41
CA GLN A 327 9.19 0.23 15.34
C GLN A 327 8.19 -0.50 16.24
N VAL A 328 7.68 -1.62 15.74
CA VAL A 328 6.72 -2.48 16.44
C VAL A 328 7.27 -3.91 16.45
N THR A 329 7.64 -4.42 17.61
CA THR A 329 8.19 -5.80 17.78
C THR A 329 7.29 -6.72 18.61
N ARG A 330 6.12 -6.23 18.98
CA ARG A 330 5.07 -6.86 19.80
C ARG A 330 3.79 -6.03 19.61
N GLY A 331 2.61 -6.64 19.73
CA GLY A 331 1.36 -5.91 19.53
C GLY A 331 0.47 -6.47 18.43
N GLY A 332 -0.79 -6.01 18.37
CA GLY A 332 -1.81 -6.51 17.44
C GLY A 332 -1.48 -6.16 15.99
N LEU A 333 -0.72 -5.08 15.80
CA LEU A 333 -0.19 -4.70 14.50
C LEU A 333 0.68 -5.80 13.87
N LEU A 334 1.47 -6.57 14.65
CA LEU A 334 2.20 -7.71 14.08
C LEU A 334 1.25 -8.82 13.60
N GLN A 335 0.17 -9.07 14.34
CA GLN A 335 -0.83 -10.05 13.93
C GLN A 335 -1.60 -9.57 12.70
N ALA A 336 -2.01 -8.29 12.66
CA ALA A 336 -2.65 -7.67 11.51
C ALA A 336 -1.74 -7.73 10.27
N ALA A 337 -0.46 -7.40 10.41
CA ALA A 337 0.53 -7.54 9.34
C ALA A 337 0.73 -9.00 8.91
N SER A 338 0.75 -9.94 9.86
CA SER A 338 0.81 -11.38 9.56
C SER A 338 -0.42 -11.83 8.76
N ASN A 339 -1.61 -11.43 9.18
CA ASN A 339 -2.87 -11.75 8.51
C ASN A 339 -2.92 -11.14 7.11
N ASN A 340 -2.54 -9.86 6.97
CA ASN A 340 -2.44 -9.19 5.68
C ASN A 340 -1.47 -9.92 4.74
N ILE A 341 -0.24 -10.21 5.19
CA ILE A 341 0.73 -10.95 4.37
C ILE A 341 0.21 -12.35 4.03
N ASN A 342 -0.34 -13.11 4.97
CA ASN A 342 -0.88 -14.44 4.69
C ASN A 342 -2.10 -14.40 3.77
N GLN A 343 -2.88 -13.33 3.78
CA GLN A 343 -3.96 -13.13 2.81
C GLN A 343 -3.41 -12.95 1.39
N TYR A 344 -2.36 -12.13 1.22
CA TYR A 344 -1.77 -11.85 -0.10
C TYR A 344 -0.83 -12.99 -0.57
N PHE A 345 -0.25 -13.74 0.37
CA PHE A 345 0.71 -14.81 0.15
C PHE A 345 0.33 -16.07 0.96
N PRO A 346 -0.77 -16.76 0.60
CA PRO A 346 -1.39 -17.83 1.41
C PRO A 346 -0.52 -19.05 1.65
N ASN A 347 0.53 -19.25 0.83
CA ASN A 347 1.41 -20.42 0.91
C ASN A 347 2.65 -20.21 1.80
N LEU A 348 2.82 -19.03 2.41
CA LEU A 348 4.03 -18.72 3.18
C LEU A 348 3.93 -19.06 4.67
N ASN A 349 2.72 -19.12 5.24
CA ASN A 349 2.48 -19.26 6.69
C ASN A 349 3.39 -18.32 7.52
N PHE A 350 3.32 -17.03 7.20
CA PHE A 350 4.16 -15.98 7.71
C PHE A 350 3.72 -15.52 9.12
N THR A 351 4.69 -15.15 9.94
CA THR A 351 4.46 -14.48 11.24
C THR A 351 5.42 -13.29 11.34
N ALA A 352 4.86 -12.09 11.41
CA ALA A 352 5.62 -10.86 11.55
C ALA A 352 6.31 -10.80 12.92
N ALA A 353 7.56 -10.37 12.91
CA ALA A 353 8.41 -10.20 14.08
C ALA A 353 8.80 -8.73 14.30
N LEU A 354 8.83 -7.91 13.24
CA LEU A 354 9.07 -6.47 13.28
C LEU A 354 8.22 -5.79 12.21
N LEU A 355 7.61 -4.65 12.58
CA LEU A 355 7.17 -3.61 11.66
C LEU A 355 8.01 -2.37 11.87
N PHE A 356 8.52 -1.78 10.80
CA PHE A 356 8.98 -0.40 10.78
C PHE A 356 7.96 0.41 9.98
N ILE A 357 7.26 1.33 10.63
CA ILE A 357 6.21 2.14 10.02
C ILE A 357 6.75 3.56 9.89
N ALA A 358 6.76 4.13 8.68
CA ALA A 358 7.06 5.53 8.45
C ALA A 358 5.91 6.18 7.66
N THR A 359 5.43 7.31 8.16
CA THR A 359 4.25 8.01 7.64
C THR A 359 4.59 9.45 7.33
N TRP A 360 4.21 9.91 6.14
CA TRP A 360 4.15 11.31 5.76
C TRP A 360 2.67 11.68 5.81
N ASP A 361 2.26 12.46 6.80
CA ASP A 361 0.88 12.88 6.97
C ASP A 361 0.69 14.35 6.62
N LYS A 362 -0.16 14.60 5.61
CA LYS A 362 -0.56 15.93 5.15
C LYS A 362 0.63 16.82 4.80
N VAL A 363 1.69 16.24 4.28
CA VAL A 363 2.92 16.97 3.93
C VAL A 363 2.69 17.67 2.59
N PRO A 364 2.91 18.99 2.51
CA PRO A 364 2.81 19.72 1.24
C PRO A 364 4.05 19.53 0.38
N TYR A 365 3.91 19.78 -0.92
CA TYR A 365 5.02 19.99 -1.83
C TYR A 365 5.71 21.34 -1.57
N TYR A 366 7.02 21.38 -1.74
CA TYR A 366 7.84 22.60 -1.60
C TYR A 366 7.32 23.79 -2.40
N ASN A 367 6.88 23.56 -3.65
CA ASN A 367 6.37 24.60 -4.54
C ASN A 367 4.86 24.89 -4.36
N ASN A 368 4.15 24.12 -3.53
CA ASN A 368 2.74 24.29 -3.26
C ASN A 368 2.39 23.96 -1.80
N LEU A 369 2.63 24.93 -0.91
CA LEU A 369 2.39 24.80 0.54
C LEU A 369 0.91 24.63 0.94
N GLN A 370 -0.03 24.75 -0.01
CA GLN A 370 -1.45 24.47 0.20
C GLN A 370 -1.84 23.03 -0.13
N SER A 371 -0.94 22.28 -0.79
CA SER A 371 -1.14 20.86 -1.05
C SER A 371 -1.08 20.03 0.24
N SER A 372 -1.63 18.82 0.20
CA SER A 372 -1.63 17.92 1.33
C SER A 372 -1.62 16.49 0.83
N SER A 373 -0.47 15.83 0.98
CA SER A 373 -0.28 14.44 0.58
C SER A 373 -0.02 13.58 1.81
N SER A 374 -0.78 12.49 1.95
CA SER A 374 -0.58 11.49 3.01
C SER A 374 -0.23 10.12 2.41
N PHE A 375 0.85 9.51 2.84
CA PHE A 375 1.28 8.16 2.44
C PHE A 375 2.13 7.51 3.54
N GLN A 376 2.26 6.18 3.48
CA GLN A 376 2.95 5.39 4.47
C GLN A 376 3.73 4.24 3.83
N VAL A 377 4.89 3.93 4.39
CA VAL A 377 5.63 2.69 4.11
C VAL A 377 5.75 1.85 5.38
N VAL A 378 5.55 0.54 5.24
CA VAL A 378 5.70 -0.44 6.31
C VAL A 378 6.69 -1.51 5.88
N LEU A 379 7.84 -1.60 6.56
CA LEU A 379 8.76 -2.73 6.42
C LEU A 379 8.32 -3.82 7.39
N VAL A 380 8.00 -5.00 6.88
CA VAL A 380 7.51 -6.13 7.66
C VAL A 380 8.55 -7.24 7.58
N SER A 381 9.08 -7.72 8.70
CA SER A 381 10.04 -8.83 8.72
C SER A 381 9.64 -9.92 9.72
N GLY A 382 9.91 -11.18 9.38
CA GLY A 382 9.57 -12.34 10.20
C GLY A 382 10.26 -13.60 9.71
N GLY A 383 10.99 -14.30 10.59
CA GLY A 383 11.87 -15.40 10.18
C GLY A 383 12.92 -14.92 9.18
N SER A 384 12.98 -15.54 8.00
CA SER A 384 13.82 -15.12 6.87
C SER A 384 13.07 -14.27 5.82
N LEU A 385 11.78 -13.99 6.04
CA LEU A 385 10.93 -13.30 5.07
C LEU A 385 10.85 -11.80 5.37
N SER A 386 10.74 -10.99 4.33
CA SER A 386 10.68 -9.54 4.43
C SER A 386 9.78 -8.97 3.34
N PHE A 387 8.94 -8.02 3.72
CA PHE A 387 7.97 -7.39 2.83
C PHE A 387 8.00 -5.88 2.99
N VAL A 388 7.67 -5.19 1.91
CA VAL A 388 7.42 -3.74 1.88
C VAL A 388 5.96 -3.54 1.54
N MET A 389 5.23 -2.84 2.41
CA MET A 389 3.90 -2.31 2.10
C MET A 389 3.99 -0.80 1.86
N MET A 390 3.38 -0.32 0.78
CA MET A 390 3.19 1.10 0.50
C MET A 390 1.69 1.37 0.50
N ASN A 391 1.28 2.36 1.29
CA ASN A 391 -0.10 2.72 1.53
C ASN A 391 -0.29 4.19 1.14
N TYR A 392 -1.21 4.47 0.22
CA TYR A 392 -1.49 5.81 -0.30
C TYR A 392 -2.83 6.34 0.19
N GLY A 393 -2.80 7.48 0.89
CA GLY A 393 -4.00 8.23 1.26
C GLY A 393 -4.34 9.22 0.16
N ASN A 394 -4.97 10.34 0.52
CA ASN A 394 -5.14 11.42 -0.44
C ASN A 394 -3.76 11.98 -0.83
N ILE A 395 -3.43 11.90 -2.12
CA ILE A 395 -2.24 12.52 -2.72
C ILE A 395 -2.72 13.73 -3.50
N SER A 396 -2.16 14.90 -3.22
CA SER A 396 -2.49 16.11 -3.97
C SER A 396 -1.79 16.11 -5.33
N ALA A 397 -2.47 16.66 -6.33
CA ALA A 397 -1.88 16.85 -7.65
C ALA A 397 -0.70 17.82 -7.59
N THR A 398 0.30 17.58 -8.44
CA THR A 398 1.49 18.41 -8.57
C THR A 398 1.82 18.70 -10.03
N ASP A 399 2.47 19.84 -10.28
CA ASP A 399 3.00 20.19 -11.60
C ASP A 399 4.30 19.43 -11.92
N GLN A 400 4.81 18.64 -10.96
CA GLN A 400 5.97 17.77 -11.16
C GLN A 400 5.60 16.58 -12.04
N GLN A 401 6.51 16.17 -12.92
CA GLN A 401 6.21 15.07 -13.84
C GLN A 401 6.35 13.72 -13.14
N PHE A 402 5.26 12.96 -13.07
CA PHE A 402 5.27 11.59 -12.58
C PHE A 402 6.00 10.66 -13.54
N GLN A 403 7.04 9.97 -13.05
CA GLN A 403 7.86 9.07 -13.84
C GLN A 403 7.45 7.62 -13.65
N VAL A 404 7.01 7.00 -14.74
CA VAL A 404 6.94 5.54 -14.88
C VAL A 404 8.19 5.09 -15.63
N ARG A 405 9.06 4.28 -15.02
CA ARG A 405 10.27 3.82 -15.70
C ARG A 405 9.88 2.82 -16.80
N LYS A 406 10.17 3.12 -18.07
CA LYS A 406 10.38 2.10 -19.11
C LYS A 406 11.31 2.54 -20.25
N ASP A 407 12.27 1.66 -20.53
CA ASP A 407 13.33 1.60 -21.56
C ASP A 407 14.49 2.61 -21.53
N GLU A 408 15.70 2.03 -21.51
CA GLU A 408 17.05 2.65 -21.50
C GLU A 408 17.35 3.60 -22.67
N ASN A 409 16.39 3.89 -23.56
CA ASN A 409 16.57 4.77 -24.71
C ASN A 409 15.44 5.78 -24.95
N ARG A 410 14.34 5.79 -24.18
CA ARG A 410 13.25 6.77 -24.40
C ARG A 410 12.61 7.33 -23.13
N ILE A 411 12.33 8.64 -23.13
CA ILE A 411 11.51 9.32 -22.12
C ILE A 411 10.08 9.43 -22.64
N TYR A 412 9.11 8.92 -21.88
CA TYR A 412 7.69 9.13 -22.13
C TYR A 412 7.20 10.24 -21.20
N LEU A 413 6.89 11.41 -21.77
CA LEU A 413 6.29 12.52 -21.02
C LEU A 413 4.76 12.47 -21.14
N ASN A 414 4.05 12.83 -20.07
CA ASN A 414 2.57 12.88 -20.05
C ASN A 414 1.98 13.92 -21.04
N SER A 415 2.82 14.68 -21.74
CA SER A 415 2.46 15.54 -22.87
C SER A 415 2.29 14.80 -24.21
N GLY A 416 2.49 13.48 -24.25
CA GLY A 416 2.47 12.68 -25.48
C GLY A 416 3.75 12.80 -26.33
N ILE A 417 4.81 13.39 -25.77
CA ILE A 417 6.12 13.54 -26.42
C ILE A 417 7.03 12.37 -25.98
N ASN A 418 7.52 11.62 -26.95
CA ASN A 418 8.49 10.53 -26.74
C ASN A 418 9.88 10.98 -27.19
N ILE A 419 10.85 11.04 -26.28
CA ILE A 419 12.20 11.58 -26.56
C ILE A 419 13.21 10.43 -26.63
N ASP A 420 13.99 10.35 -27.71
CA ASP A 420 15.07 9.36 -27.88
C ASP A 420 16.40 9.86 -27.27
N ILE A 421 17.02 9.08 -26.39
CA ILE A 421 18.27 9.45 -25.69
C ILE A 421 19.42 9.66 -26.68
N ARG A 422 19.39 9.05 -27.87
CA ARG A 422 20.46 9.22 -28.88
C ARG A 422 20.45 10.60 -29.55
N GLU A 423 19.31 11.29 -29.59
CA GLU A 423 19.26 12.71 -30.01
C GLU A 423 19.77 13.66 -28.91
N LEU A 424 19.64 13.24 -27.65
CA LEU A 424 20.06 14.00 -26.46
C LEU A 424 21.59 14.21 -26.40
N VAL A 425 22.35 13.18 -26.78
CA VAL A 425 23.83 13.20 -26.77
C VAL A 425 24.41 14.05 -27.92
N ARG A 426 23.63 14.31 -28.98
CA ARG A 426 24.07 15.09 -30.15
C ARG A 426 23.85 16.59 -30.03
N ASN A 427 22.95 17.05 -29.16
CA ASN A 427 22.60 18.46 -29.02
C ASN A 427 22.82 18.98 -27.58
N LEU A 428 23.95 19.67 -27.36
CA LEU A 428 24.29 20.40 -26.13
C LEU A 428 23.22 21.40 -25.65
N ARG A 429 22.20 21.71 -26.46
CA ARG A 429 21.10 22.64 -26.15
C ARG A 429 19.92 22.02 -25.39
N PHE A 430 19.76 20.68 -25.39
CA PHE A 430 18.63 20.02 -24.73
C PHE A 430 18.92 19.55 -23.29
N THR A 431 20.18 19.33 -22.93
CA THR A 431 20.60 19.05 -21.55
C THR A 431 20.18 20.17 -20.57
N VAL A 432 20.12 21.41 -21.05
CA VAL A 432 19.61 22.56 -20.27
C VAL A 432 18.08 22.52 -20.10
N PHE A 433 17.35 21.94 -21.06
CA PHE A 433 15.88 21.89 -21.05
C PHE A 433 15.32 20.85 -20.09
N LEU A 434 16.01 19.71 -19.92
CA LEU A 434 15.64 18.66 -18.95
C LEU A 434 15.99 19.03 -17.49
N MET A 435 17.00 19.87 -17.27
CA MET A 435 17.32 20.41 -15.93
C MET A 435 16.23 21.35 -15.36
N MET A 436 15.21 21.71 -16.14
CA MET A 436 14.11 22.58 -15.70
C MET A 436 12.89 21.82 -15.17
N PHE A 437 12.85 20.48 -15.21
CA PHE A 437 11.71 19.69 -14.77
C PHE A 437 12.00 18.95 -13.46
N SER A 438 11.13 19.15 -12.47
CA SER A 438 11.08 18.36 -11.24
C SER A 438 10.26 17.08 -11.47
N PHE A 439 10.76 15.96 -10.97
CA PHE A 439 10.15 14.64 -11.18
C PHE A 439 9.62 14.04 -9.88
N THR A 440 8.61 13.18 -10.01
CA THR A 440 8.02 12.39 -8.94
C THR A 440 8.08 10.91 -9.31
N GLN A 441 8.44 10.01 -8.38
CA GLN A 441 8.46 8.57 -8.63
C GLN A 441 7.98 7.77 -7.40
N ALA A 442 7.30 6.66 -7.63
CA ALA A 442 6.91 5.71 -6.59
C ALA A 442 7.43 4.30 -6.92
N GLY A 443 8.03 3.61 -5.95
CA GLY A 443 8.60 2.28 -6.13
C GLY A 443 9.81 1.97 -5.24
N TYR A 444 10.69 1.10 -5.71
CA TYR A 444 11.90 0.71 -4.98
C TYR A 444 13.06 0.40 -5.93
N GLY A 445 14.29 0.43 -5.40
CA GLY A 445 15.50 0.09 -6.13
C GLY A 445 16.57 -0.49 -5.21
N THR A 446 17.51 -1.23 -5.80
CA THR A 446 18.70 -1.73 -5.13
C THR A 446 19.97 -1.12 -5.72
N VAL A 447 21.07 -1.24 -4.97
CA VAL A 447 22.44 -1.01 -5.46
C VAL A 447 22.62 -1.61 -6.86
N ASN A 448 23.24 -0.84 -7.77
CA ASN A 448 23.48 -1.18 -9.18
C ASN A 448 22.21 -1.44 -10.01
N SER A 449 21.03 -1.05 -9.52
CA SER A 449 19.74 -1.27 -10.19
C SER A 449 19.43 -2.75 -10.51
N THR A 450 20.11 -3.69 -9.85
CA THR A 450 19.94 -5.15 -10.05
C THR A 450 18.51 -5.62 -9.80
N ASN A 451 17.80 -4.99 -8.86
CA ASN A 451 16.37 -5.13 -8.63
C ASN A 451 15.75 -3.74 -8.51
N ASN A 452 14.68 -3.48 -9.24
CA ASN A 452 13.93 -2.23 -9.14
C ASN A 452 12.50 -2.41 -9.64
N PHE A 453 11.61 -1.56 -9.15
CA PHE A 453 10.22 -1.49 -9.58
C PHE A 453 9.73 -0.05 -9.50
N SER A 454 9.00 0.40 -10.52
CA SER A 454 8.26 1.66 -10.50
C SER A 454 6.77 1.34 -10.61
N ILE A 455 5.95 1.96 -9.75
CA ILE A 455 4.50 1.79 -9.76
C ILE A 455 3.94 2.40 -11.06
N PRO A 456 3.25 1.60 -11.91
CA PRO A 456 2.85 2.02 -13.25
C PRO A 456 1.49 2.74 -13.23
N VAL A 457 1.46 3.94 -12.65
CA VAL A 457 0.29 4.83 -12.68
C VAL A 457 0.52 6.03 -13.59
N PRO A 458 -0.52 6.59 -14.24
CA PRO A 458 -0.37 7.71 -15.15
C PRO A 458 0.02 9.02 -14.45
N ASP A 459 -0.38 9.20 -13.19
CA ASP A 459 -0.02 10.32 -12.32
C ASP A 459 -0.13 9.92 -10.84
N GLU A 460 0.38 10.78 -9.94
CA GLU A 460 0.43 10.53 -8.50
C GLU A 460 -0.93 10.39 -7.83
N ASN A 461 -2.00 10.98 -8.39
CA ASN A 461 -3.33 10.91 -7.79
C ASN A 461 -3.94 9.51 -7.96
N GLU A 462 -3.53 8.79 -9.00
CA GLU A 462 -3.94 7.41 -9.25
C GLU A 462 -3.27 6.39 -8.32
N LEU A 463 -2.26 6.80 -7.52
CA LEU A 463 -1.67 5.93 -6.51
C LEU A 463 -2.72 5.43 -5.51
N PHE A 464 -3.67 6.30 -5.12
CA PHE A 464 -4.77 5.97 -4.21
C PHE A 464 -5.73 4.90 -4.77
N ASN A 465 -5.91 4.82 -6.08
CA ASN A 465 -6.80 3.85 -6.73
C ASN A 465 -6.06 2.59 -7.22
N SER A 466 -4.73 2.59 -7.21
CA SER A 466 -3.90 1.51 -7.72
C SER A 466 -3.59 0.43 -6.67
N SER A 467 -3.32 -0.80 -7.11
CA SER A 467 -2.90 -1.91 -6.23
C SER A 467 -2.32 -3.09 -6.99
N ASN A 468 -1.43 -3.86 -6.37
CA ASN A 468 -1.05 -5.20 -6.81
C ASN A 468 -1.67 -6.35 -5.98
N VAL A 469 -2.40 -6.02 -4.92
CA VAL A 469 -3.03 -6.97 -3.99
C VAL A 469 -4.55 -6.83 -3.93
N ASN A 470 -5.15 -6.09 -4.87
CA ASN A 470 -6.59 -5.80 -4.95
C ASN A 470 -7.14 -5.04 -3.72
N VAL A 471 -6.31 -4.23 -3.06
CA VAL A 471 -6.72 -3.28 -2.02
C VAL A 471 -6.34 -1.88 -2.50
N PRO A 472 -7.30 -1.03 -2.91
CA PRO A 472 -7.02 0.30 -3.44
C PRO A 472 -6.05 1.09 -2.55
N GLY A 473 -5.00 1.64 -3.16
CA GLY A 473 -3.96 2.40 -2.46
C GLY A 473 -2.89 1.53 -1.80
N ARG A 474 -3.02 0.20 -1.83
CA ARG A 474 -2.03 -0.72 -1.23
C ARG A 474 -1.17 -1.40 -2.28
N TRP A 475 0.14 -1.30 -2.10
CA TRP A 475 1.13 -2.10 -2.80
C TRP A 475 1.94 -2.94 -1.82
N VAL A 476 2.09 -4.23 -2.08
CA VAL A 476 2.85 -5.15 -1.21
C VAL A 476 3.87 -5.94 -2.02
N PHE A 477 5.13 -5.87 -1.63
CA PHE A 477 6.23 -6.56 -2.28
C PHE A 477 6.91 -7.49 -1.30
N ARG A 478 7.14 -8.74 -1.69
CA ARG A 478 8.11 -9.61 -1.01
C ARG A 478 9.51 -9.20 -1.48
N VAL A 479 10.41 -8.96 -0.53
CA VAL A 479 11.74 -8.39 -0.78
C VAL A 479 12.87 -9.15 -0.09
N ASP A 480 12.62 -10.30 0.55
CA ASP A 480 13.71 -11.11 1.14
C ASP A 480 14.56 -11.84 0.10
N GLY A 481 13.91 -12.38 -0.95
CA GLY A 481 14.60 -12.96 -2.09
C GLY A 481 15.13 -11.87 -3.02
N GLY A 482 16.24 -12.10 -3.70
CA GLY A 482 16.65 -11.31 -4.87
C GLY A 482 15.60 -11.39 -5.99
N PRO A 483 15.96 -11.19 -7.28
CA PRO A 483 15.05 -11.38 -8.42
C PRO A 483 14.61 -12.86 -8.63
N GLU A 484 14.67 -13.67 -7.59
CA GLU A 484 14.47 -15.11 -7.60
C GLU A 484 12.99 -15.53 -7.55
N GLU A 485 12.04 -14.60 -7.46
CA GLU A 485 10.60 -14.86 -7.65
C GLU A 485 9.97 -13.96 -8.74
N GLY A 486 10.77 -13.49 -9.71
CA GLY A 486 10.21 -13.03 -10.99
C GLY A 486 9.71 -14.21 -11.83
N ILE A 487 8.87 -13.97 -12.85
CA ILE A 487 8.40 -15.02 -13.78
C ILE A 487 9.58 -15.79 -14.39
N PHE A 488 10.74 -15.15 -14.54
CA PHE A 488 11.97 -15.78 -15.03
C PHE A 488 12.82 -16.36 -13.89
N TYR A 489 13.46 -17.48 -14.17
CA TYR A 489 14.63 -17.94 -13.42
C TYR A 489 15.76 -16.92 -13.59
N PRO A 490 16.59 -16.67 -12.57
CA PRO A 490 17.68 -15.69 -12.68
C PRO A 490 18.57 -15.96 -13.89
N TYR A 491 18.88 -14.90 -14.64
CA TYR A 491 19.77 -14.92 -15.80
C TYR A 491 20.56 -13.60 -15.83
N GLY A 492 21.73 -13.59 -16.46
CA GLY A 492 22.56 -12.38 -16.49
C GLY A 492 23.95 -12.58 -17.07
N ASP A 493 24.86 -11.66 -16.75
CA ASP A 493 26.20 -11.59 -17.36
C ASP A 493 27.13 -12.76 -17.00
N GLU A 494 26.83 -13.51 -15.93
CA GLU A 494 27.56 -14.71 -15.55
C GLU A 494 27.18 -15.95 -16.39
N ASP A 495 26.09 -15.87 -17.15
CA ASP A 495 25.64 -16.95 -18.02
C ASP A 495 26.44 -17.00 -19.33
N THR A 496 26.43 -18.16 -19.99
CA THR A 496 27.08 -18.29 -21.30
C THR A 496 26.26 -17.55 -22.35
N LYS A 497 26.86 -16.55 -22.98
CA LYS A 497 26.24 -15.77 -24.06
C LYS A 497 26.35 -16.50 -25.38
N ASN A 498 25.25 -16.52 -26.14
CA ASN A 498 25.28 -17.02 -27.51
C ASN A 498 25.93 -16.01 -28.46
N HIS A 499 26.48 -16.48 -29.58
CA HIS A 499 27.07 -15.61 -30.60
C HIS A 499 26.00 -14.72 -31.24
N SER A 500 26.28 -13.42 -31.35
CA SER A 500 25.38 -12.41 -31.91
C SER A 500 25.33 -12.46 -33.44
N GLU A 501 24.95 -13.60 -33.99
CA GLU A 501 24.82 -13.86 -35.43
C GLU A 501 23.34 -13.94 -35.83
N TYR A 502 23.02 -13.44 -37.02
CA TYR A 502 21.63 -13.39 -37.48
C TYR A 502 21.00 -14.78 -37.65
N PHE A 503 21.78 -15.78 -38.08
CA PHE A 503 21.37 -17.20 -38.17
C PHE A 503 22.30 -18.11 -37.36
N GLY A 504 22.58 -17.71 -36.13
CA GLY A 504 23.49 -18.43 -35.23
C GLY A 504 22.78 -19.39 -34.28
N SER A 505 23.57 -20.34 -33.78
CA SER A 505 23.22 -21.18 -32.64
C SER A 505 24.40 -21.21 -31.67
N SER A 506 24.17 -21.76 -30.48
CA SER A 506 25.27 -22.17 -29.62
C SER A 506 26.12 -23.24 -30.29
N PRO A 507 27.35 -23.48 -29.81
CA PRO A 507 28.00 -24.79 -29.95
C PRO A 507 27.11 -25.89 -29.37
N LEU A 508 27.44 -27.16 -29.65
CA LEU A 508 26.75 -28.31 -29.07
C LEU A 508 26.96 -28.31 -27.55
N ILE A 509 25.87 -28.26 -26.78
CA ILE A 509 25.92 -28.13 -25.32
C ILE A 509 25.70 -29.50 -24.69
N PRO A 510 26.71 -30.10 -24.04
CA PRO A 510 26.51 -31.32 -23.27
C PRO A 510 25.70 -31.03 -22.00
N LEU A 511 24.71 -31.88 -21.72
CA LEU A 511 23.91 -31.82 -20.50
C LEU A 511 24.57 -32.66 -19.42
N ALA A 512 24.81 -32.08 -18.24
CA ALA A 512 25.32 -32.79 -17.06
C ALA A 512 24.51 -34.04 -16.66
N GLN A 513 23.22 -34.13 -17.02
CA GLN A 513 22.42 -35.34 -16.91
C GLN A 513 21.46 -35.42 -18.11
N PRO A 514 21.05 -36.64 -18.53
CA PRO A 514 20.16 -36.79 -19.67
C PRO A 514 18.80 -36.10 -19.46
N PHE A 515 18.26 -35.54 -20.53
CA PHE A 515 16.90 -35.00 -20.59
C PHE A 515 16.00 -35.97 -21.36
N VAL A 516 14.89 -36.37 -20.77
CA VAL A 516 13.93 -37.29 -21.42
C VAL A 516 12.84 -36.46 -22.09
N TYR A 517 12.74 -36.54 -23.42
CA TYR A 517 11.74 -35.81 -24.20
C TYR A 517 10.90 -36.80 -25.01
N PHE A 518 9.60 -36.91 -24.68
CA PHE A 518 8.67 -37.89 -25.27
C PHE A 518 9.18 -39.34 -25.32
N GLY A 519 9.95 -39.75 -24.30
CA GLY A 519 10.50 -41.11 -24.17
C GLY A 519 11.85 -41.33 -24.85
N LEU A 520 12.35 -40.34 -25.60
CA LEU A 520 13.71 -40.30 -26.13
C LEU A 520 14.65 -39.65 -25.12
N ILE A 521 15.91 -40.11 -25.09
CA ILE A 521 16.93 -39.65 -24.15
C ILE A 521 17.94 -38.79 -24.90
N TYR A 522 18.09 -37.54 -24.46
CA TYR A 522 19.01 -36.58 -25.04
C TYR A 522 20.10 -36.18 -24.04
N ASN A 523 21.34 -36.16 -24.49
CA ASN A 523 22.50 -35.79 -23.67
C ASN A 523 23.08 -34.43 -24.05
N GLU A 524 22.54 -33.82 -25.10
CA GLU A 524 23.09 -32.61 -25.69
C GLU A 524 22.01 -31.84 -26.45
N LEU A 525 22.18 -30.52 -26.55
CA LEU A 525 21.25 -29.63 -27.25
C LEU A 525 21.95 -28.44 -27.90
N TYR A 526 21.22 -27.75 -28.77
CA TYR A 526 21.58 -26.45 -29.31
C TYR A 526 20.58 -25.37 -28.88
N VAL A 527 21.09 -24.17 -28.58
CA VAL A 527 20.30 -22.96 -28.37
C VAL A 527 20.32 -22.12 -29.64
N HIS A 528 19.17 -21.94 -30.30
CA HIS A 528 19.07 -21.17 -31.55
C HIS A 528 18.70 -19.72 -31.31
N ASN A 529 19.29 -18.83 -32.13
CA ASN A 529 19.03 -17.40 -32.03
C ASN A 529 17.58 -17.02 -32.37
N GLN A 530 16.87 -17.88 -33.11
CA GLN A 530 15.47 -17.73 -33.52
C GLN A 530 14.43 -18.17 -32.48
N GLY A 531 14.85 -18.45 -31.24
CA GLY A 531 13.92 -18.66 -30.11
C GLY A 531 13.46 -20.10 -29.89
N TYR A 532 14.26 -21.08 -30.33
CA TYR A 532 14.00 -22.51 -30.14
C TYR A 532 15.26 -23.30 -29.78
N LEU A 533 15.06 -24.53 -29.33
CA LEU A 533 16.08 -25.52 -29.01
C LEU A 533 15.91 -26.74 -29.91
N THR A 534 17.03 -27.36 -30.30
CA THR A 534 17.04 -28.66 -30.99
C THR A 534 17.92 -29.64 -30.25
N PHE A 535 17.64 -30.93 -30.41
CA PHE A 535 18.50 -32.00 -29.90
C PHE A 535 19.30 -32.63 -31.05
N ASN A 536 20.60 -32.88 -30.82
CA ASN A 536 21.54 -33.60 -31.69
C ASN A 536 21.83 -33.03 -33.11
N GLU A 537 20.98 -32.19 -33.69
CA GLU A 537 21.16 -31.64 -35.05
C GLU A 537 20.83 -30.14 -35.13
N LEU A 538 21.57 -29.42 -36.00
CA LEU A 538 21.28 -28.02 -36.34
C LEU A 538 20.23 -27.93 -37.46
N ILE A 539 19.33 -26.97 -37.34
CA ILE A 539 18.34 -26.67 -38.38
C ILE A 539 18.54 -25.22 -38.83
N ASN A 540 18.87 -25.03 -40.11
CA ASN A 540 18.99 -23.70 -40.72
C ASN A 540 17.65 -23.30 -41.36
N GLN A 541 16.70 -22.83 -40.56
CA GLN A 541 15.37 -22.41 -41.04
C GLN A 541 15.05 -20.95 -40.73
N LEU A 542 14.64 -20.22 -41.78
CA LEU A 542 14.38 -18.77 -41.76
C LEU A 542 13.00 -18.40 -41.20
N GLN A 543 12.02 -19.29 -41.29
CA GLN A 543 10.63 -19.03 -40.91
C GLN A 543 10.07 -20.19 -40.08
N PRO A 544 9.21 -19.90 -39.09
CA PRO A 544 8.58 -20.95 -38.29
C PRO A 544 7.65 -21.82 -39.14
N TYR A 545 7.80 -23.14 -39.03
CA TYR A 545 6.84 -24.09 -39.57
C TYR A 545 5.61 -24.19 -38.66
N TYR A 546 4.44 -24.50 -39.24
CA TYR A 546 3.27 -24.88 -38.45
C TYR A 546 3.61 -26.12 -37.63
N PHE A 547 3.23 -26.14 -36.35
CA PHE A 547 3.20 -27.40 -35.61
C PHE A 547 2.05 -28.29 -36.15
N PRO A 548 2.30 -29.59 -36.45
CA PRO A 548 3.58 -30.28 -36.33
C PRO A 548 4.59 -29.80 -37.39
N ALA A 549 5.74 -29.31 -36.93
CA ALA A 549 6.85 -28.99 -37.81
C ALA A 549 7.30 -30.34 -38.37
N TYR A 550 7.19 -30.56 -39.68
CA TYR A 550 7.69 -31.77 -40.35
C TYR A 550 9.23 -31.77 -40.35
N SER A 551 9.80 -31.71 -39.16
CA SER A 551 11.21 -31.69 -38.83
C SER A 551 11.67 -33.12 -38.57
N SER A 552 12.87 -33.46 -39.02
CA SER A 552 13.56 -34.70 -38.65
C SER A 552 14.16 -34.66 -37.24
N VAL A 553 14.03 -33.52 -36.55
CA VAL A 553 14.65 -33.23 -35.26
C VAL A 553 13.58 -32.80 -34.25
N ASP A 554 13.73 -33.25 -33.01
CA ASP A 554 12.90 -32.81 -31.90
C ASP A 554 13.23 -31.35 -31.51
N ILE A 555 12.19 -30.54 -31.34
CA ILE A 555 12.28 -29.08 -31.15
C ILE A 555 11.51 -28.66 -29.90
N ILE A 556 12.11 -27.79 -29.09
CA ILE A 556 11.42 -27.03 -28.04
C ILE A 556 11.43 -25.55 -28.43
N ALA A 557 10.28 -24.99 -28.76
CA ALA A 557 10.15 -23.62 -29.23
C ALA A 557 9.23 -22.80 -28.32
N PRO A 558 9.75 -22.13 -27.27
CA PRO A 558 8.95 -21.16 -26.52
C PRO A 558 8.44 -20.02 -27.42
N LEU A 559 9.28 -19.55 -28.36
CA LEU A 559 8.85 -18.59 -29.37
C LEU A 559 9.73 -18.70 -30.62
N TRP A 560 9.27 -19.43 -31.65
CA TRP A 560 9.99 -19.53 -32.92
C TRP A 560 9.61 -18.38 -33.86
N THR A 561 10.54 -17.46 -34.09
CA THR A 561 10.31 -16.28 -34.93
C THR A 561 11.62 -15.72 -35.49
N ASP A 562 11.52 -14.74 -36.41
CA ASP A 562 12.67 -14.05 -36.99
C ASP A 562 13.23 -13.03 -35.99
N ILE A 563 14.24 -13.46 -35.22
CA ILE A 563 14.87 -12.68 -34.17
C ILE A 563 16.18 -12.07 -34.69
N ALA A 564 16.26 -10.75 -34.65
CA ALA A 564 17.43 -9.96 -35.04
C ALA A 564 18.22 -9.53 -33.79
N ILE A 565 19.20 -10.34 -33.38
CA ILE A 565 20.08 -10.03 -32.23
C ILE A 565 21.34 -9.22 -32.60
N THR A 566 21.57 -8.93 -33.89
CA THR A 566 22.79 -8.22 -34.35
C THR A 566 22.83 -6.74 -33.94
N HIS A 567 21.71 -6.19 -33.46
CA HIS A 567 21.58 -4.77 -33.08
C HIS A 567 21.24 -4.57 -31.60
N LYS A 568 20.41 -5.45 -31.01
CA LYS A 568 19.94 -5.37 -29.62
C LYS A 568 19.47 -6.74 -29.12
N GLY A 569 19.54 -6.94 -27.81
CA GLY A 569 19.10 -8.16 -27.13
C GLY A 569 20.24 -9.13 -26.88
N THR A 570 20.05 -10.03 -25.92
CA THR A 570 21.04 -11.05 -25.56
C THR A 570 20.37 -12.40 -25.40
N ILE A 571 21.11 -13.45 -25.75
CA ILE A 571 20.67 -14.83 -25.53
C ILE A 571 21.69 -15.45 -24.60
N THR A 572 21.24 -15.86 -23.42
CA THR A 572 22.09 -16.50 -22.43
C THR A 572 21.57 -17.88 -22.08
N TYR A 573 22.48 -18.78 -21.73
CA TYR A 573 22.14 -20.08 -21.21
C TYR A 573 23.10 -20.54 -20.13
N ARG A 574 22.61 -21.38 -19.22
CA ARG A 574 23.43 -22.07 -18.22
C ARG A 574 22.78 -23.36 -17.74
N GLN A 575 23.61 -24.26 -17.23
CA GLN A 575 23.16 -25.43 -16.49
C GLN A 575 23.37 -25.21 -14.99
N VAL A 576 22.40 -25.63 -14.19
CA VAL A 576 22.32 -25.35 -12.76
C VAL A 576 22.08 -26.65 -11.99
N THR A 577 22.90 -26.86 -10.97
CA THR A 577 22.70 -27.88 -9.93
C THR A 577 22.62 -27.26 -8.53
N ASP A 578 22.47 -25.94 -8.47
CA ASP A 578 22.36 -25.18 -7.22
C ASP A 578 21.06 -25.50 -6.48
N SER A 579 21.19 -25.82 -5.19
CA SER A 579 20.06 -26.26 -4.35
C SER A 579 18.91 -25.26 -4.27
N HIS A 580 19.18 -23.95 -4.35
CA HIS A 580 18.13 -22.93 -4.31
C HIS A 580 17.24 -22.99 -5.56
N LEU A 581 17.87 -23.01 -6.74
CA LEU A 581 17.15 -23.08 -8.02
C LEU A 581 16.51 -24.45 -8.28
N LEU A 582 17.11 -25.54 -7.78
CA LEU A 582 16.48 -26.86 -7.79
C LEU A 582 15.22 -26.90 -6.92
N ASN A 583 15.26 -26.26 -5.75
CA ASN A 583 14.07 -26.16 -4.88
C ASN A 583 12.97 -25.32 -5.52
N ARG A 584 13.33 -24.21 -6.18
CA ARG A 584 12.38 -23.41 -6.98
C ARG A 584 11.72 -24.25 -8.08
N ALA A 585 12.51 -24.94 -8.89
CA ALA A 585 11.99 -25.80 -9.97
C ALA A 585 11.11 -26.94 -9.45
N SER A 586 11.49 -27.53 -8.32
CA SER A 586 10.67 -28.55 -7.65
C SER A 586 9.33 -27.98 -7.20
N LYS A 587 9.33 -26.78 -6.61
CA LYS A 587 8.13 -26.08 -6.16
C LYS A 587 7.23 -25.72 -7.34
N ASP A 588 7.78 -25.15 -8.41
CA ASP A 588 7.03 -24.74 -9.60
C ASP A 588 6.30 -25.95 -10.24
N ILE A 589 6.97 -27.11 -10.34
CA ILE A 589 6.35 -28.33 -10.89
C ILE A 589 5.31 -28.91 -9.93
N ASN A 590 5.62 -29.03 -8.64
CA ASN A 590 4.69 -29.59 -7.65
C ASN A 590 3.46 -28.70 -7.41
N GLN A 591 3.53 -27.41 -7.74
CA GLN A 591 2.37 -26.52 -7.72
C GLN A 591 1.32 -26.92 -8.76
N PHE A 592 1.71 -27.44 -9.92
CA PHE A 592 0.76 -27.89 -10.94
C PHE A 592 0.46 -29.39 -10.85
N TYR A 593 1.39 -30.17 -10.27
CA TYR A 593 1.29 -31.63 -10.14
C TYR A 593 1.45 -32.05 -8.67
N HIS A 594 0.48 -31.70 -7.82
CA HIS A 594 0.55 -31.87 -6.36
C HIS A 594 0.86 -33.30 -5.88
N ASN A 595 0.46 -34.33 -6.62
CA ASN A 595 0.65 -35.74 -6.24
C ASN A 595 1.98 -36.34 -6.75
N LEU A 596 2.78 -35.57 -7.48
CA LEU A 596 4.00 -36.05 -8.14
C LEU A 596 5.18 -36.17 -7.16
N ASN A 597 5.19 -35.34 -6.12
CA ASN A 597 6.29 -35.18 -5.16
C ASN A 597 7.67 -35.13 -5.85
N PHE A 598 7.76 -34.28 -6.87
CA PHE A 598 8.92 -34.15 -7.73
C PHE A 598 10.06 -33.38 -7.05
N SER A 599 11.29 -33.79 -7.35
CA SER A 599 12.50 -33.13 -6.89
C SER A 599 13.47 -33.02 -8.06
N ALA A 600 13.79 -31.79 -8.44
CA ALA A 600 14.73 -31.50 -9.52
C ALA A 600 16.15 -31.89 -9.11
N THR A 601 16.87 -32.58 -9.99
CA THR A 601 18.29 -32.90 -9.83
C THR A 601 19.18 -31.95 -10.62
N TRP A 602 18.65 -31.33 -11.68
CA TRP A 602 19.32 -30.29 -12.45
C TRP A 602 18.32 -29.45 -13.26
N VAL A 603 18.75 -28.25 -13.64
CA VAL A 603 17.97 -27.30 -14.45
C VAL A 603 18.85 -26.72 -15.57
N PHE A 604 18.34 -26.64 -16.80
CA PHE A 604 18.88 -25.82 -17.89
C PHE A 604 18.05 -24.56 -18.01
N ILE A 605 18.67 -23.39 -18.01
CA ILE A 605 17.98 -22.11 -18.20
C ILE A 605 18.50 -21.50 -19.48
N VAL A 606 17.60 -21.09 -20.37
CA VAL A 606 17.91 -20.30 -21.56
C VAL A 606 16.97 -19.11 -21.67
N THR A 607 17.52 -17.91 -21.78
CA THR A 607 16.77 -16.66 -21.85
C THR A 607 17.09 -15.92 -23.14
N TRP A 608 16.05 -15.51 -23.87
CA TRP A 608 16.13 -14.52 -24.94
C TRP A 608 15.65 -13.20 -24.37
N ASP A 609 16.58 -12.31 -24.01
CA ASP A 609 16.30 -11.04 -23.35
C ASP A 609 16.35 -9.85 -24.30
N LYS A 610 15.28 -9.04 -24.29
CA LYS A 610 15.11 -7.83 -25.12
C LYS A 610 15.45 -8.06 -26.59
N VAL A 611 15.12 -9.24 -27.11
CA VAL A 611 15.43 -9.61 -28.49
C VAL A 611 14.42 -8.96 -29.45
N SER A 612 14.90 -8.44 -30.57
CA SER A 612 14.08 -7.68 -31.52
C SER A 612 13.64 -8.52 -32.72
N PHE A 613 12.53 -8.15 -33.36
CA PHE A 613 12.03 -8.82 -34.58
C PHE A 613 12.19 -7.98 -35.85
N TYR A 614 12.33 -8.64 -37.00
CA TYR A 614 12.29 -7.99 -38.30
C TYR A 614 10.84 -7.74 -38.76
N GLY A 615 10.36 -6.49 -38.67
CA GLY A 615 8.99 -6.11 -39.03
C GLY A 615 8.92 -4.93 -40.01
N TYR A 616 8.64 -5.22 -41.29
CA TYR A 616 8.35 -4.21 -42.33
C TYR A 616 6.94 -3.63 -42.15
N ARG A 617 6.78 -2.32 -41.89
CA ARG A 617 5.45 -1.69 -41.94
C ARG A 617 5.02 -1.48 -43.40
N ARG A 618 3.96 -2.16 -43.85
CA ARG A 618 3.17 -1.72 -45.01
C ARG A 618 2.23 -0.58 -44.59
N THR A 619 2.58 0.66 -44.96
CA THR A 619 1.60 1.67 -45.40
C THR A 619 2.23 2.70 -46.36
N VAL A 620 3.05 2.28 -47.34
CA VAL A 620 3.10 2.94 -48.66
C VAL A 620 3.79 2.02 -49.67
N SER A 621 3.34 2.06 -50.93
CA SER A 621 3.83 1.30 -52.09
C SER A 621 5.35 1.48 -52.31
N PRO A 622 6.10 0.48 -52.82
CA PRO A 622 7.55 0.57 -53.01
C PRO A 622 7.99 1.42 -54.23
N PHE A 623 7.17 2.37 -54.66
CA PHE A 623 7.48 3.31 -55.73
C PHE A 623 7.27 4.72 -55.24
N LEU A 624 8.28 5.33 -54.62
CA LEU A 624 8.60 6.75 -54.79
C LEU A 624 9.88 7.06 -54.01
N TYR A 625 11.01 7.10 -54.71
CA TYR A 625 12.15 7.88 -54.27
C TYR A 625 11.73 9.36 -54.30
N GLY A 626 11.72 10.02 -53.13
CA GLY A 626 11.58 11.47 -52.99
C GLY A 626 10.17 12.01 -53.14
N ALA A 627 9.49 12.29 -52.03
CA ALA A 627 8.41 13.27 -51.98
C ALA A 627 8.60 14.16 -50.74
N VAL A 628 8.84 15.45 -50.99
CA VAL A 628 8.94 16.51 -49.99
C VAL A 628 7.53 17.08 -49.78
N SER A 629 7.04 17.13 -48.55
CA SER A 629 5.78 17.80 -48.22
C SER A 629 6.06 19.22 -47.74
N CYS A 630 5.69 20.22 -48.55
CA CYS A 630 5.70 21.63 -48.17
C CYS A 630 4.26 22.08 -47.88
N THR A 631 3.99 22.61 -46.69
CA THR A 631 2.73 23.30 -46.37
C THR A 631 2.96 24.82 -46.42
N GLU A 632 2.22 25.52 -47.29
CA GLU A 632 2.18 26.99 -47.34
C GLU A 632 1.37 27.54 -46.15
N ILE A 633 1.96 28.48 -45.40
CA ILE A 633 1.27 29.34 -44.45
C ILE A 633 1.28 30.75 -45.03
N CYS A 634 0.13 31.26 -45.46
CA CYS A 634 -0.02 32.65 -45.88
C CYS A 634 -0.10 33.57 -44.66
N TYR A 635 0.94 34.39 -44.45
CA TYR A 635 0.80 35.67 -43.76
C TYR A 635 1.22 36.80 -44.69
N LYS A 636 0.46 37.89 -44.65
CA LYS A 636 0.72 39.13 -45.39
C LYS A 636 2.14 39.63 -45.11
N GLU A 637 2.87 39.87 -46.19
CA GLU A 637 4.04 40.74 -46.32
C GLU A 637 5.19 40.51 -45.33
N THR A 638 6.01 39.48 -45.58
CA THR A 638 7.48 39.54 -45.68
C THR A 638 8.04 38.14 -45.97
N VAL A 639 9.09 38.07 -46.81
CA VAL A 639 9.70 36.83 -47.29
C VAL A 639 10.36 36.06 -46.12
N SER A 640 10.08 34.75 -45.98
CA SER A 640 10.82 33.83 -45.10
C SER A 640 11.02 32.46 -45.77
N PRO A 641 12.10 31.73 -45.45
CA PRO A 641 12.51 30.53 -46.18
C PRO A 641 11.61 29.32 -45.89
N VAL A 642 11.36 28.52 -46.92
CA VAL A 642 10.60 27.26 -46.84
C VAL A 642 11.39 26.22 -46.06
N LEU A 643 10.83 25.72 -44.94
CA LEU A 643 11.39 24.61 -44.19
C LEU A 643 10.86 23.29 -44.77
N CYS A 644 11.71 22.57 -45.51
CA CYS A 644 11.44 21.21 -45.96
C CYS A 644 11.94 20.24 -44.88
N ILE A 645 11.02 19.50 -44.25
CA ILE A 645 11.38 18.44 -43.28
C ILE A 645 11.49 17.12 -44.04
N ASN A 646 12.68 16.50 -44.01
CA ASN A 646 12.86 15.10 -44.41
C ASN A 646 12.22 14.23 -43.34
N VAL A 647 11.16 13.50 -43.69
CA VAL A 647 10.56 12.52 -42.77
C VAL A 647 11.23 11.18 -43.03
N ASP A 648 12.30 10.89 -42.30
CA ASP A 648 12.79 9.52 -42.16
C ASP A 648 11.75 8.74 -41.35
N ILE A 649 11.05 7.79 -41.98
CA ILE A 649 10.16 6.87 -41.28
C ILE A 649 11.06 5.86 -40.54
N PRO A 650 11.15 5.88 -39.20
CA PRO A 650 12.07 5.01 -38.49
C PRO A 650 11.48 3.59 -38.37
N PHE A 651 12.32 2.58 -38.61
CA PHE A 651 12.02 1.19 -38.26
C PHE A 651 11.88 1.08 -36.72
N VAL A 652 10.70 0.69 -36.24
CA VAL A 652 10.49 0.46 -34.79
C VAL A 652 10.78 -1.00 -34.51
N PHE A 653 11.96 -1.29 -33.94
CA PHE A 653 12.26 -2.59 -33.36
C PHE A 653 11.39 -2.76 -32.11
N GLN A 654 10.54 -3.78 -32.10
CA GLN A 654 9.80 -4.15 -30.90
C GLN A 654 10.51 -5.33 -30.23
N GLU A 655 10.58 -5.30 -28.89
CA GLU A 655 11.40 -6.20 -28.09
C GLU A 655 10.56 -7.27 -27.40
N SER A 656 11.14 -8.46 -27.26
CA SER A 656 10.56 -9.54 -26.47
C SER A 656 11.56 -10.13 -25.49
N THR A 657 11.06 -10.51 -24.31
CA THR A 657 11.82 -11.31 -23.35
C THR A 657 11.05 -12.58 -23.04
N PHE A 658 11.68 -13.74 -23.23
CA PHE A 658 11.12 -15.05 -22.93
C PHE A 658 12.21 -16.05 -22.52
N GLN A 659 11.82 -17.13 -21.86
CA GLN A 659 12.74 -18.12 -21.29
C GLN A 659 12.19 -19.54 -21.45
N ALA A 660 13.06 -20.49 -21.75
CA ALA A 660 12.78 -21.91 -21.59
C ALA A 660 13.64 -22.49 -20.47
N VAL A 661 13.03 -23.33 -19.64
CA VAL A 661 13.68 -23.97 -18.50
C VAL A 661 13.45 -25.47 -18.58
N LEU A 662 14.52 -26.23 -18.82
CA LEU A 662 14.47 -27.69 -18.82
C LEU A 662 14.79 -28.18 -17.42
N VAL A 663 13.89 -28.92 -16.81
CA VAL A 663 14.04 -29.45 -15.45
C VAL A 663 14.03 -30.96 -15.53
N SER A 664 14.99 -31.63 -14.90
CA SER A 664 14.95 -33.10 -14.76
C SER A 664 15.06 -33.51 -13.31
N GLY A 665 14.47 -34.65 -12.99
CA GLY A 665 14.53 -35.26 -11.67
C GLY A 665 14.23 -36.75 -11.75
N LYS A 666 15.17 -37.59 -11.32
CA LYS A 666 15.12 -39.06 -11.40
C LYS A 666 14.75 -39.57 -12.81
N ASN A 667 13.46 -39.79 -13.07
CA ASN A 667 12.90 -40.35 -14.31
C ASN A 667 11.87 -39.42 -14.99
N MET A 668 11.77 -38.17 -14.55
CA MET A 668 10.79 -37.21 -15.06
C MET A 668 11.52 -35.97 -15.55
N SER A 669 11.02 -35.41 -16.63
CA SER A 669 11.55 -34.21 -17.26
C SER A 669 10.40 -33.27 -17.59
N PHE A 670 10.62 -31.98 -17.36
CA PHE A 670 9.66 -30.92 -17.58
C PHE A 670 10.30 -29.79 -18.39
N THR A 671 9.50 -29.12 -19.20
CA THR A 671 9.87 -27.88 -19.87
C THR A 671 8.94 -26.79 -19.39
N LEU A 672 9.47 -25.78 -18.73
CA LEU A 672 8.74 -24.57 -18.36
C LEU A 672 9.05 -23.48 -19.38
N MET A 673 8.01 -22.76 -19.82
CA MET A 673 8.14 -21.64 -20.75
C MET A 673 7.59 -20.39 -20.06
N HIS A 674 8.44 -19.38 -19.92
CA HIS A 674 8.11 -18.12 -19.25
C HIS A 674 8.12 -16.98 -20.27
N TYR A 675 7.14 -16.09 -20.17
CA TYR A 675 6.94 -15.00 -21.11
C TYR A 675 6.84 -13.66 -20.36
N GLY A 676 7.74 -12.74 -20.69
CA GLY A 676 7.71 -11.38 -20.19
C GLY A 676 6.90 -10.49 -21.12
N HIS A 677 7.45 -9.34 -21.47
CA HIS A 677 6.89 -8.58 -22.59
C HIS A 677 7.15 -9.34 -23.90
N ILE A 678 6.09 -9.62 -24.66
CA ILE A 678 6.17 -10.16 -26.02
C ILE A 678 5.59 -9.13 -26.97
N ALA A 679 6.42 -8.62 -27.86
CA ALA A 679 6.00 -7.68 -28.88
C ALA A 679 5.13 -8.35 -29.96
N PRO A 680 4.12 -7.65 -30.50
CA PRO A 680 3.32 -8.13 -31.63
C PRO A 680 4.19 -8.51 -32.85
N THR A 681 4.18 -9.79 -33.23
CA THR A 681 4.82 -10.26 -34.47
C THR A 681 3.78 -10.56 -35.54
N TYR A 682 4.17 -10.45 -36.82
CA TYR A 682 3.33 -10.90 -37.95
C TYR A 682 3.12 -12.42 -37.99
N ALA A 683 3.79 -13.17 -37.11
CA ALA A 683 3.87 -14.63 -37.12
C ALA A 683 3.16 -15.28 -35.91
N PHE A 684 2.05 -14.71 -35.43
CA PHE A 684 1.10 -15.50 -34.62
C PHE A 684 0.13 -16.22 -35.55
N LYS A 685 0.41 -17.49 -35.83
CA LYS A 685 -0.47 -18.39 -36.57
C LYS A 685 -0.98 -19.46 -35.62
N VAL A 686 -2.09 -19.16 -34.94
CA VAL A 686 -2.85 -20.13 -34.15
C VAL A 686 -3.64 -21.01 -35.11
N LYS A 687 -3.62 -22.33 -34.90
CA LYS A 687 -4.54 -23.25 -35.57
C LYS A 687 -5.68 -23.60 -34.63
#